data_AF-A0A4Q4XLE4-F1
#
_entry.id   AF-A0A4Q4XLE4-F1
#
_cell.length_a   1.000
_cell.length_b   1.000
_cell.length_c   1.000
_cell.angle_alpha   90.00
_cell.angle_beta   90.00
_cell.angle_gamma   90.00
#
_symmetry.space_group_name_H-M   'P 1'
#
loop_
_entity.id
_entity.type
_entity.pdbx_description
1 polymer ?
#
loop_
_entity_poly.entity_id
_entity_poly.type
_entity_poly.pdbx_seq_one_letter_code
_entity_poly.pdbx_strand_id
1 'polypeptide(L)'
;MDVFDTSSYFSHRVPALASKSELLKNSVCAVAAKHQQRISDLGKNSPTCYRPITSPSESPHQDIRREYLSAGYYQKAIERLKVAVNSLGFDEGLVRSSHPPEEIFAAIAILCMYELMDAPGVAWRAHLSALPLFVPHPDTESEGSPTVTIPRNTIKGPIFWSLARQDILCACVGETQTRLKLEDMRFWHNAGLASSENCFQLPFSPGSFADNHGSTDIEEDAKGNHLVGILSEIINFITSGDALDPKDYARPPGQRLTIGVTQEQLLMRWHAIIVELEHWHASLPKSFTPKARTRAVGKDGSPSGSDFDNFQQIWYDLPACAATMQCYHMACILMLANRPQESTAIRSTVSARLQSYRQDQQRAYHHARELCGIALAETSDSVRVHSVQPLFVAGQVFYREEEQRIVIDLLSDIENDLGWPTAYYIQKLKDEWYTVEGANLQDLLSEEPGTFLTPNSSPEHAMPNRLQSKVAIVTGSSSGLGRAIALAYASEGAAVVCADLKPEARAEVTAEGAIHTDEQIRRDGGRVIFVKTDVSVARDVENLVLKAVSEFGRVDILVNNAGISIEANRPPAGVHETPEETWDTTMAVNAKSVFLGSKYAIAQMLRQEVHSSGHRGWIINMSSIFGLVGGRYNVSYAASKAAVSNLTKQVAMDYAEHRIHCNAICPGYTRTAIFANTIQNLDDVNDIQARHPFGGVGTPQDIVGAAIFLASDEAGWITGICLPVDGGYTAQ
;
A
#
# COMPACT_ATOMS: atom_id res chain seq x y z
N MET A 1 14.21 -21.79 11.77
CA MET A 1 13.57 -21.53 10.47
C MET A 1 12.08 -21.81 10.52
N ASP A 2 11.64 -22.96 11.02
CA ASP A 2 10.21 -23.29 11.08
C ASP A 2 9.88 -24.03 12.39
N VAL A 3 8.85 -23.58 13.12
CA VAL A 3 8.35 -24.23 14.37
C VAL A 3 7.70 -25.57 14.06
N PHE A 4 7.18 -25.75 12.85
CA PHE A 4 6.44 -26.92 12.39
C PHE A 4 7.35 -27.93 11.66
N ASP A 5 8.65 -27.88 11.93
CA ASP A 5 9.65 -28.80 11.39
C ASP A 5 9.74 -30.09 12.23
N THR A 6 8.63 -30.81 12.38
CA THR A 6 8.55 -32.00 13.24
C THR A 6 9.47 -33.14 12.81
N SER A 7 9.77 -33.24 11.51
CA SER A 7 10.77 -34.17 10.97
C SER A 7 12.23 -33.68 11.13
N SER A 8 12.44 -32.52 11.78
CA SER A 8 13.76 -31.90 11.93
C SER A 8 14.50 -31.73 10.60
N TYR A 9 13.74 -31.45 9.54
CA TYR A 9 14.23 -31.32 8.20
C TYR A 9 15.18 -30.13 8.07
N PHE A 10 14.74 -28.93 8.43
CA PHE A 10 15.55 -27.73 8.39
C PHE A 10 16.57 -27.66 9.52
N SER A 11 16.26 -28.22 10.70
CA SER A 11 17.16 -28.19 11.86
C SER A 11 18.30 -29.21 11.79
N HIS A 12 18.07 -30.41 11.25
CA HIS A 12 19.06 -31.50 11.21
C HIS A 12 19.43 -31.96 9.80
N ARG A 13 18.45 -32.15 8.91
CA ARG A 13 18.71 -32.71 7.57
C ARG A 13 19.34 -31.72 6.59
N VAL A 14 18.86 -30.47 6.56
CA VAL A 14 19.39 -29.40 5.70
C VAL A 14 20.85 -29.09 6.02
N PRO A 15 21.29 -28.93 7.29
CA PRO A 15 22.70 -28.77 7.61
C PRO A 15 23.56 -29.96 7.15
N ALA A 16 23.06 -31.20 7.29
CA ALA A 16 23.76 -32.38 6.80
C ALA A 16 23.88 -32.38 5.26
N LEU A 17 22.83 -31.99 4.54
CA LEU A 17 22.86 -31.85 3.07
C LEU A 17 23.77 -30.70 2.62
N ALA A 18 23.80 -29.59 3.35
CA ALA A 18 24.68 -28.45 3.08
C ALA A 18 26.17 -28.80 3.14
N SER A 19 26.56 -29.87 3.85
CA SER A 19 27.96 -30.36 3.81
C SER A 19 28.37 -30.91 2.44
N LYS A 20 27.40 -31.30 1.60
CA LYS A 20 27.61 -31.94 0.29
C LYS A 20 27.06 -31.10 -0.87
N SER A 21 26.11 -30.19 -0.60
CA SER A 21 25.47 -29.32 -1.57
C SER A 21 25.93 -27.88 -1.41
N GLU A 22 26.69 -27.39 -2.38
CA GLU A 22 27.14 -26.00 -2.41
C GLU A 22 25.96 -25.02 -2.51
N LEU A 23 24.85 -25.38 -3.16
CA LEU A 23 23.65 -24.54 -3.19
C LEU A 23 23.10 -24.32 -1.77
N LEU A 24 22.79 -25.40 -1.05
CA LEU A 24 22.26 -25.32 0.31
C LEU A 24 23.25 -24.69 1.28
N LYS A 25 24.54 -24.98 1.14
CA LYS A 25 25.60 -24.35 1.94
C LYS A 25 25.60 -22.84 1.81
N ASN A 26 25.59 -22.32 0.58
CA ASN A 26 25.58 -20.88 0.35
C ASN A 26 24.26 -20.26 0.86
N SER A 27 23.10 -20.92 0.67
CA SER A 27 21.82 -20.44 1.21
C SER A 27 21.80 -20.37 2.75
N VAL A 28 22.24 -21.43 3.44
CA VAL A 28 22.29 -21.48 4.91
C VAL A 28 23.28 -20.46 5.46
N CYS A 29 24.47 -20.36 4.86
CA CYS A 29 25.48 -19.39 5.27
C CYS A 29 25.02 -17.94 5.07
N ALA A 30 24.26 -17.65 4.01
CA ALA A 30 23.69 -16.33 3.78
C ALA A 30 22.74 -15.92 4.92
N VAL A 31 21.74 -16.75 5.24
CA VAL A 31 20.78 -16.48 6.33
C VAL A 31 21.48 -16.39 7.68
N ALA A 32 22.39 -17.31 7.98
CA ALA A 32 23.11 -17.31 9.24
C ALA A 32 23.98 -16.06 9.43
N ALA A 33 24.72 -15.64 8.39
CA ALA A 33 25.55 -14.43 8.43
C ALA A 33 24.70 -13.17 8.62
N LYS A 34 23.56 -13.07 7.93
CA LYS A 34 22.59 -11.97 8.07
C LYS A 34 22.02 -11.87 9.48
N HIS A 35 21.60 -13.01 10.04
CA HIS A 35 21.04 -13.08 11.38
C HIS A 35 22.06 -12.68 12.45
N GLN A 36 23.28 -13.22 12.36
CA GLN A 36 24.37 -12.87 13.28
C GLN A 36 24.76 -11.39 13.20
N GLN A 37 24.77 -10.81 12.00
CA GLN A 37 25.02 -9.39 11.82
C GLN A 37 23.98 -8.56 12.57
N ARG A 38 22.70 -8.82 12.37
CA ARG A 38 21.61 -8.05 12.97
C ARG A 38 21.64 -8.07 14.49
N ILE A 39 21.86 -9.24 15.09
CA ILE A 39 22.07 -9.35 16.54
C ILE A 39 23.31 -8.54 16.99
N SER A 40 24.40 -8.57 16.20
CA SER A 40 25.63 -7.84 16.54
C SER A 40 25.47 -6.31 16.42
N ASP A 41 24.69 -5.83 15.47
CA ASP A 41 24.43 -4.41 15.24
C ASP A 41 23.50 -3.84 16.32
N LEU A 42 22.51 -4.62 16.77
CA LEU A 42 21.62 -4.26 17.88
C LEU A 42 22.32 -4.34 19.25
N GLY A 43 23.18 -5.34 19.46
CA GLY A 43 23.96 -5.51 20.70
C GLY A 43 24.99 -4.40 20.97
N LYS A 44 25.31 -3.54 19.99
CA LYS A 44 26.13 -2.33 20.18
C LYS A 44 25.36 -1.17 20.85
N ASN A 45 24.02 -1.24 20.90
CA ASN A 45 23.15 -0.15 21.35
C ASN A 45 22.31 -0.47 22.60
N SER A 46 22.44 -1.63 23.26
CA SER A 46 21.64 -2.00 24.45
C SER A 46 22.49 -2.57 25.60
N PRO A 47 22.28 -2.15 26.88
CA PRO A 47 23.08 -2.59 28.02
C PRO A 47 22.66 -3.94 28.64
N THR A 48 21.62 -4.63 28.13
CA THR A 48 20.97 -5.76 28.83
C THR A 48 20.77 -7.02 27.99
N CYS A 49 21.69 -7.38 27.09
CA CYS A 49 21.58 -8.65 26.37
C CYS A 49 22.28 -9.80 27.13
N TYR A 50 21.54 -10.89 27.39
CA TYR A 50 22.06 -12.17 27.84
C TYR A 50 23.16 -12.64 26.88
N ARG A 51 24.38 -12.87 27.40
CA ARG A 51 25.50 -13.41 26.62
C ARG A 51 25.28 -14.91 26.38
N PRO A 52 25.30 -15.40 25.12
CA PRO A 52 25.37 -16.83 24.87
C PRO A 52 26.67 -17.41 25.43
N ILE A 53 26.58 -18.63 25.97
CA ILE A 53 27.66 -19.38 26.59
C ILE A 53 28.77 -19.65 25.55
N THR A 54 29.95 -19.06 25.83
CA THR A 54 31.29 -19.35 25.30
C THR A 54 31.43 -19.59 23.78
N SER A 55 31.83 -18.55 23.04
CA SER A 55 32.63 -18.72 21.81
C SER A 55 34.12 -18.42 22.11
N PRO A 56 35.08 -19.12 21.46
CA PRO A 56 36.51 -18.90 21.70
C PRO A 56 36.93 -17.53 21.19
N SER A 57 37.94 -16.93 21.83
CA SER A 57 38.51 -15.63 21.52
C SER A 57 38.79 -15.41 20.02
N GLU A 58 38.01 -14.57 19.35
CA GLU A 58 38.28 -14.14 17.98
C GLU A 58 39.18 -12.89 17.96
N SER A 59 40.15 -12.89 17.05
CA SER A 59 41.20 -11.87 16.90
C SER A 59 40.67 -10.55 16.28
N PRO A 60 41.35 -9.40 16.48
CA PRO A 60 40.84 -8.07 16.12
C PRO A 60 40.76 -7.76 14.61
N HIS A 61 41.05 -8.71 13.73
CA HIS A 61 41.17 -8.50 12.27
C HIS A 61 40.09 -9.20 11.44
N GLN A 62 39.04 -9.75 12.05
CA GLN A 62 37.94 -10.45 11.37
C GLN A 62 36.65 -9.61 11.21
N ASP A 63 36.73 -8.28 11.35
CA ASP A 63 35.66 -7.33 11.00
C ASP A 63 35.60 -7.09 9.47
N ILE A 64 35.71 -8.16 8.65
CA ILE A 64 35.11 -8.11 7.32
C ILE A 64 33.61 -8.02 7.59
N ARG A 65 33.03 -6.81 7.44
CA ARG A 65 31.62 -6.52 7.70
C ARG A 65 30.77 -7.72 7.27
N ARG A 66 30.18 -8.42 8.24
CA ARG A 66 29.41 -9.68 8.04
C ARG A 66 28.31 -9.54 6.98
N GLU A 67 27.89 -8.30 6.71
CA GLU A 67 27.07 -7.87 5.57
C GLU A 67 27.61 -8.30 4.20
N TYR A 68 28.90 -8.07 3.94
CA TYR A 68 29.55 -8.47 2.68
C TYR A 68 29.68 -9.98 2.59
N LEU A 69 29.85 -10.68 3.72
CA LEU A 69 29.86 -12.14 3.75
C LEU A 69 28.46 -12.69 3.44
N SER A 70 27.42 -12.16 4.09
CA SER A 70 26.01 -12.49 3.86
C SER A 70 25.62 -12.30 2.40
N ALA A 71 25.84 -11.09 1.86
CA ALA A 71 25.56 -10.76 0.47
C ALA A 71 26.39 -11.62 -0.51
N GLY A 72 27.64 -11.91 -0.18
CA GLY A 72 28.50 -12.78 -0.98
C GLY A 72 28.01 -14.23 -1.05
N TYR A 73 27.54 -14.80 0.06
CA TYR A 73 26.91 -16.12 0.09
C TYR A 73 25.56 -16.13 -0.64
N TYR A 74 24.78 -15.07 -0.47
CA TYR A 74 23.49 -14.90 -1.15
C TYR A 74 23.64 -14.86 -2.67
N GLN A 75 24.54 -14.03 -3.20
CA GLN A 75 24.83 -13.93 -4.63
C GLN A 75 25.25 -15.29 -5.21
N LYS A 76 26.14 -15.99 -4.50
CA LYS A 76 26.59 -17.35 -4.82
C LYS A 76 25.44 -18.37 -4.83
N ALA A 77 24.47 -18.24 -3.93
CA ALA A 77 23.30 -19.10 -3.87
C ALA A 77 22.35 -18.84 -5.05
N ILE A 78 22.08 -17.57 -5.37
CA ILE A 78 21.21 -17.17 -6.49
C ILE A 78 21.76 -17.59 -7.85
N GLU A 79 23.06 -17.41 -8.10
CA GLU A 79 23.71 -17.85 -9.34
C GLU A 79 23.55 -19.36 -9.56
N ARG A 80 23.77 -20.15 -8.51
CA ARG A 80 23.60 -21.61 -8.55
C ARG A 80 22.14 -22.01 -8.69
N LEU A 81 21.23 -21.32 -7.99
CA LEU A 81 19.80 -21.57 -8.07
C LEU A 81 19.30 -21.33 -9.50
N LYS A 82 19.70 -20.25 -10.17
CA LYS A 82 19.36 -19.97 -11.57
C LYS A 82 19.79 -21.10 -12.51
N VAL A 83 21.01 -21.62 -12.34
CA VAL A 83 21.51 -22.76 -13.12
C VAL A 83 20.70 -24.03 -12.85
N ALA A 84 20.40 -24.31 -11.57
CA ALA A 84 19.64 -25.49 -11.17
C ALA A 84 18.18 -25.46 -11.66
N VAL A 85 17.54 -24.29 -11.59
CA VAL A 85 16.19 -24.02 -12.09
C VAL A 85 16.11 -24.14 -13.62
N ASN A 86 17.05 -23.55 -14.36
CA ASN A 86 17.07 -23.66 -15.83
C ASN A 86 17.34 -25.09 -16.32
N SER A 87 17.89 -25.96 -15.46
CA SER A 87 18.14 -27.37 -15.74
C SER A 87 16.97 -28.28 -15.37
N LEU A 88 15.96 -27.77 -14.63
CA LEU A 88 14.68 -28.44 -14.36
C LEU A 88 13.76 -28.25 -15.59
N GLY A 89 14.07 -28.90 -16.70
CA GLY A 89 13.14 -29.03 -17.81
C GLY A 89 12.01 -30.00 -17.43
N PHE A 90 10.76 -29.55 -17.42
CA PHE A 90 9.58 -30.40 -17.28
C PHE A 90 9.26 -31.11 -18.61
N ASP A 91 10.23 -31.84 -19.15
CA ASP A 91 10.02 -32.70 -20.31
C ASP A 91 10.26 -34.15 -19.87
N GLU A 92 9.27 -35.02 -20.13
CA GLU A 92 9.32 -36.45 -19.84
C GLU A 92 10.44 -37.10 -20.65
N GLY A 93 11.67 -37.07 -20.14
CA GLY A 93 12.77 -37.83 -20.72
C GLY A 93 14.12 -37.13 -20.65
N LEU A 94 14.95 -37.61 -19.73
CA LEU A 94 16.41 -37.46 -19.75
C LEU A 94 16.98 -36.04 -19.82
N VAL A 95 17.00 -35.33 -18.68
CA VAL A 95 18.14 -34.46 -18.34
C VAL A 95 18.49 -34.63 -16.86
N ARG A 96 19.72 -35.04 -16.56
CA ARG A 96 20.25 -35.12 -15.19
C ARG A 96 20.50 -33.69 -14.68
N SER A 97 19.62 -33.16 -13.82
CA SER A 97 19.95 -31.95 -13.06
C SER A 97 21.17 -32.23 -12.17
N SER A 98 22.06 -31.26 -12.01
CA SER A 98 23.24 -31.35 -11.12
C SER A 98 22.86 -31.34 -9.63
N HIS A 99 21.61 -30.99 -9.29
CA HIS A 99 21.08 -30.95 -7.92
C HIS A 99 19.74 -31.71 -7.83
N PRO A 100 19.51 -32.51 -6.78
CA PRO A 100 18.20 -33.08 -6.48
C PRO A 100 17.14 -31.99 -6.33
N PRO A 101 15.91 -32.18 -6.86
CA PRO A 101 14.82 -31.21 -6.73
C PRO A 101 14.51 -30.78 -5.29
N GLU A 102 14.68 -31.70 -4.34
CA GLU A 102 14.55 -31.45 -2.90
C GLU A 102 15.50 -30.33 -2.40
N GLU A 103 16.77 -30.33 -2.84
CA GLU A 103 17.75 -29.31 -2.44
C GLU A 103 17.40 -27.94 -3.00
N ILE A 104 16.83 -27.91 -4.20
CA ILE A 104 16.41 -26.68 -4.89
C ILE A 104 15.27 -26.04 -4.10
N PHE A 105 14.24 -26.81 -3.73
CA PHE A 105 13.11 -26.27 -2.95
C PHE A 105 13.47 -25.90 -1.51
N ALA A 106 14.35 -26.66 -0.86
CA ALA A 106 14.86 -26.28 0.45
C ALA A 106 15.68 -24.98 0.38
N ALA A 107 16.53 -24.82 -0.64
CA ALA A 107 17.29 -23.58 -0.86
C ALA A 107 16.37 -22.38 -1.11
N ILE A 108 15.27 -22.58 -1.84
CA ILE A 108 14.26 -21.56 -2.07
C ILE A 108 13.60 -21.13 -0.76
N ALA A 109 13.12 -22.07 0.06
CA ALA A 109 12.50 -21.76 1.34
C ALA A 109 13.43 -20.96 2.28
N ILE A 110 14.74 -21.28 2.27
CA ILE A 110 15.78 -20.55 3.01
C ILE A 110 15.97 -19.13 2.46
N LEU A 111 16.06 -18.97 1.14
CA LEU A 111 16.30 -17.67 0.51
C LEU A 111 15.08 -16.74 0.59
N CYS A 112 13.85 -17.28 0.56
CA CYS A 112 12.66 -16.49 0.82
C CYS A 112 12.65 -15.96 2.27
N MET A 113 13.12 -16.76 3.25
CA MET A 113 13.33 -16.30 4.62
C MET A 113 14.43 -15.24 4.72
N TYR A 114 15.52 -15.38 3.94
CA TYR A 114 16.57 -14.36 3.84
C TYR A 114 15.99 -13.00 3.44
N GLU A 115 15.16 -12.97 2.39
CA GLU A 115 14.55 -11.73 1.89
C GLU A 115 13.54 -11.15 2.85
N LEU A 116 12.73 -11.99 3.49
CA LEU A 116 11.78 -11.57 4.52
C LEU A 116 12.47 -10.80 5.66
N MET A 117 13.72 -11.14 5.97
CA MET A 117 14.48 -10.43 7.00
C MET A 117 14.74 -8.95 6.65
N ASP A 118 14.79 -8.50 5.39
CA ASP A 118 15.05 -7.08 5.04
C ASP A 118 13.81 -6.17 5.02
N ALA A 119 12.74 -6.62 5.69
CA ALA A 119 11.39 -6.07 5.68
C ALA A 119 10.58 -6.53 4.44
N PRO A 120 9.28 -6.78 4.62
CA PRO A 120 8.42 -7.27 3.55
C PRO A 120 8.28 -6.22 2.44
N GLY A 121 8.72 -6.55 1.22
CA GLY A 121 8.80 -5.59 0.11
C GLY A 121 8.76 -6.22 -1.28
N VAL A 122 9.10 -5.43 -2.31
CA VAL A 122 9.05 -5.85 -3.73
C VAL A 122 10.03 -7.01 -4.01
N ALA A 123 11.20 -7.01 -3.37
CA ALA A 123 12.21 -8.06 -3.52
C ALA A 123 11.71 -9.41 -2.99
N TRP A 124 11.15 -9.44 -1.77
CA TRP A 124 10.54 -10.65 -1.19
C TRP A 124 9.42 -11.22 -2.07
N ARG A 125 8.55 -10.34 -2.61
CA ARG A 125 7.52 -10.73 -3.59
C ARG A 125 8.10 -11.29 -4.88
N ALA A 126 9.18 -10.68 -5.39
CA ALA A 126 9.86 -11.11 -6.62
C ALA A 126 10.54 -12.48 -6.47
N HIS A 127 11.10 -12.81 -5.31
CA HIS A 127 11.70 -14.13 -5.06
C HIS A 127 10.67 -15.24 -5.01
N LEU A 128 9.49 -15.01 -4.43
CA LEU A 128 8.39 -15.96 -4.52
C LEU A 128 7.82 -16.06 -5.96
N SER A 129 7.94 -15.00 -6.77
CA SER A 129 7.40 -14.95 -8.16
C SER A 129 8.35 -15.50 -9.22
N ALA A 130 9.66 -15.47 -8.98
CA ALA A 130 10.70 -15.88 -9.93
C ALA A 130 10.99 -17.40 -9.93
N LEU A 131 10.17 -18.18 -9.21
CA LEU A 131 10.36 -19.61 -9.04
C LEU A 131 9.72 -20.39 -10.20
N PRO A 132 10.35 -21.45 -10.71
CA PRO A 132 9.76 -22.32 -11.75
C PRO A 132 8.51 -23.05 -11.28
N LEU A 133 8.31 -23.18 -9.95
CA LEU A 133 7.04 -23.62 -9.39
C LEU A 133 5.93 -22.66 -9.77
N PHE A 134 6.19 -21.35 -9.77
CA PHE A 134 5.17 -20.32 -9.89
C PHE A 134 5.02 -19.73 -11.31
N VAL A 135 5.63 -20.38 -12.31
CA VAL A 135 5.49 -20.01 -13.73
C VAL A 135 4.18 -20.60 -14.27
N PRO A 136 3.29 -19.79 -14.87
CA PRO A 136 2.07 -20.31 -15.46
C PRO A 136 2.31 -21.24 -16.64
N HIS A 137 1.54 -22.32 -16.71
CA HIS A 137 1.48 -23.14 -17.92
C HIS A 137 0.76 -22.32 -19.03
N PRO A 138 1.24 -22.34 -20.28
CA PRO A 138 0.65 -21.57 -21.38
C PRO A 138 -0.79 -21.96 -21.77
N ASP A 139 -1.37 -23.01 -21.17
CA ASP A 139 -2.72 -23.49 -21.50
C ASP A 139 -3.84 -22.92 -20.60
N THR A 140 -3.55 -22.00 -19.69
CA THR A 140 -4.56 -21.32 -18.86
C THR A 140 -4.73 -19.85 -19.26
N GLU A 141 -5.36 -19.62 -20.41
CA GLU A 141 -5.99 -18.34 -20.75
C GLU A 141 -7.34 -18.24 -20.04
N SER A 142 -7.34 -17.68 -18.82
CA SER A 142 -8.53 -17.12 -18.17
C SER A 142 -8.06 -16.01 -17.25
N GLU A 143 -8.71 -14.85 -17.34
CA GLU A 143 -8.39 -13.62 -16.59
C GLU A 143 -8.27 -13.91 -15.08
N GLY A 144 -7.04 -13.76 -14.56
CA GLY A 144 -6.66 -14.01 -13.17
C GLY A 144 -5.15 -14.13 -13.03
N SER A 145 -4.60 -13.71 -11.88
CA SER A 145 -3.15 -13.72 -11.57
C SER A 145 -2.43 -15.03 -11.96
N PRO A 146 -1.12 -14.96 -12.30
CA PRO A 146 -0.35 -16.09 -12.84
C PRO A 146 -0.45 -17.34 -11.96
N THR A 147 -0.90 -18.43 -12.59
CA THR A 147 -1.47 -19.61 -11.96
C THR A 147 -0.52 -20.81 -12.02
N VAL A 148 -0.41 -21.60 -10.95
CA VAL A 148 0.76 -22.47 -10.70
C VAL A 148 0.41 -23.95 -10.58
N THR A 149 1.15 -24.84 -11.28
CA THR A 149 0.99 -26.32 -11.21
C THR A 149 2.31 -26.98 -10.80
N ILE A 150 2.34 -27.66 -9.65
CA ILE A 150 3.56 -28.31 -9.10
C ILE A 150 3.50 -29.84 -9.34
N PRO A 151 4.54 -30.48 -9.92
CA PRO A 151 4.50 -31.92 -10.21
C PRO A 151 4.52 -32.82 -8.96
N ARG A 152 3.77 -33.92 -9.07
CA ARG A 152 3.23 -34.79 -8.01
C ARG A 152 4.20 -35.37 -6.97
N ASN A 153 5.52 -35.41 -7.20
CA ASN A 153 6.47 -36.15 -6.35
C ASN A 153 7.71 -35.34 -5.91
N THR A 154 7.68 -34.01 -6.02
CA THR A 154 8.92 -33.22 -6.05
C THR A 154 9.23 -32.45 -4.76
N ILE A 155 8.23 -32.13 -3.93
CA ILE A 155 8.41 -31.32 -2.69
C ILE A 155 8.03 -32.15 -1.46
N LYS A 156 8.90 -32.17 -0.45
CA LYS A 156 8.63 -32.81 0.84
C LYS A 156 7.74 -31.92 1.72
N GLY A 157 6.91 -32.55 2.55
CA GLY A 157 5.96 -31.87 3.45
C GLY A 157 6.54 -30.67 4.22
N PRO A 158 7.68 -30.79 4.93
CA PRO A 158 8.24 -29.67 5.69
C PRO A 158 8.59 -28.45 4.84
N ILE A 159 9.14 -28.68 3.64
CA ILE A 159 9.48 -27.60 2.69
C ILE A 159 8.21 -26.94 2.18
N PHE A 160 7.21 -27.76 1.83
CA PHE A 160 5.93 -27.26 1.34
C PHE A 160 5.24 -26.37 2.38
N TRP A 161 5.08 -26.86 3.61
CA TRP A 161 4.39 -26.12 4.66
C TRP A 161 5.12 -24.85 5.08
N SER A 162 6.46 -24.85 5.05
CA SER A 162 7.26 -23.63 5.20
C SER A 162 6.94 -22.61 4.09
N LEU A 163 6.86 -23.04 2.83
CA LEU A 163 6.54 -22.16 1.72
C LEU A 163 5.09 -21.66 1.78
N ALA A 164 4.14 -22.50 2.18
CA ALA A 164 2.74 -22.14 2.36
C ALA A 164 2.57 -21.04 3.43
N ARG A 165 3.24 -21.18 4.58
CA ARG A 165 3.26 -20.13 5.62
C ARG A 165 3.85 -18.82 5.13
N GLN A 166 4.92 -18.87 4.32
CA GLN A 166 5.53 -17.67 3.74
C GLN A 166 4.64 -17.02 2.67
N ASP A 167 3.90 -17.80 1.89
CA ASP A 167 2.94 -17.31 0.91
C ASP A 167 1.76 -16.60 1.59
N ILE A 168 1.21 -17.19 2.66
CA ILE A 168 0.19 -16.55 3.52
C ILE A 168 0.70 -15.22 4.06
N LEU A 169 1.90 -15.19 4.63
CA LEU A 169 2.48 -13.96 5.16
C LEU A 169 2.65 -12.91 4.06
N CYS A 170 3.08 -13.33 2.87
CA CYS A 170 3.24 -12.45 1.71
C CYS A 170 1.91 -11.88 1.22
N ALA A 171 0.86 -12.72 1.19
CA ALA A 171 -0.49 -12.33 0.83
C ALA A 171 -1.09 -11.36 1.85
N CYS A 172 -0.91 -11.62 3.15
CA CYS A 172 -1.32 -10.72 4.23
C CYS A 172 -0.66 -9.34 4.14
N VAL A 173 0.66 -9.28 3.96
CA VAL A 173 1.38 -8.00 3.93
C VAL A 173 1.21 -7.28 2.59
N GLY A 174 1.08 -8.03 1.49
CA GLY A 174 0.91 -7.50 0.15
C GLY A 174 -0.53 -7.15 -0.22
N GLU A 175 -1.50 -7.48 0.64
CA GLU A 175 -2.94 -7.33 0.38
C GLU A 175 -3.36 -8.01 -0.93
N THR A 176 -2.81 -9.22 -1.18
CA THR A 176 -3.09 -10.02 -2.39
C THR A 176 -3.64 -11.39 -2.03
N GLN A 177 -4.18 -12.11 -3.02
CA GLN A 177 -4.47 -13.53 -2.86
C GLN A 177 -3.19 -14.36 -2.65
N THR A 178 -3.34 -15.52 -2.00
CA THR A 178 -2.31 -16.56 -1.92
C THR A 178 -2.05 -17.12 -3.32
N ARG A 179 -0.82 -17.54 -3.56
CA ARG A 179 -0.38 -18.06 -4.86
C ARG A 179 -0.63 -19.57 -4.98
N LEU A 180 -0.74 -20.26 -3.85
CA LEU A 180 -1.11 -21.67 -3.81
C LEU A 180 -2.61 -21.84 -4.10
N LYS A 181 -2.94 -22.66 -5.11
CA LYS A 181 -4.34 -23.03 -5.41
C LYS A 181 -4.94 -23.86 -4.28
N LEU A 182 -6.02 -23.36 -3.70
CA LEU A 182 -6.78 -24.09 -2.68
C LEU A 182 -7.65 -25.19 -3.29
N GLU A 183 -8.09 -25.01 -4.55
CA GLU A 183 -8.94 -25.96 -5.27
C GLU A 183 -8.22 -27.26 -5.70
N ASP A 184 -6.88 -27.25 -5.76
CA ASP A 184 -6.10 -28.45 -6.05
C ASP A 184 -5.94 -29.30 -4.79
N MET A 185 -7.04 -29.91 -4.34
CA MET A 185 -7.03 -30.76 -3.14
C MET A 185 -5.97 -31.86 -3.25
N ARG A 186 -5.70 -32.39 -4.44
CA ARG A 186 -4.70 -33.46 -4.66
C ARG A 186 -3.28 -33.00 -4.31
N PHE A 187 -2.97 -31.73 -4.54
CA PHE A 187 -1.70 -31.12 -4.16
C PHE A 187 -1.53 -31.04 -2.64
N TRP A 188 -2.57 -30.59 -1.91
CA TRP A 188 -2.56 -30.53 -0.45
C TRP A 188 -2.52 -31.92 0.21
N HIS A 189 -3.22 -32.91 -0.36
CA HIS A 189 -3.17 -34.31 0.11
C HIS A 189 -1.76 -34.89 0.03
N ASN A 190 -1.03 -34.64 -1.05
CA ASN A 190 0.35 -35.12 -1.21
C ASN A 190 1.32 -34.47 -0.21
N ALA A 191 1.01 -33.26 0.24
CA ALA A 191 1.76 -32.58 1.29
C ALA A 191 1.36 -33.01 2.72
N GLY A 192 0.41 -33.94 2.86
CA GLY A 192 -0.02 -34.48 4.15
C GLY A 192 -1.30 -33.86 4.71
N LEU A 193 -2.03 -33.02 3.96
CA LEU A 193 -3.35 -32.55 4.38
C LEU A 193 -4.38 -33.68 4.20
N ALA A 194 -4.92 -34.18 5.29
CA ALA A 194 -6.02 -35.14 5.23
C ALA A 194 -7.33 -34.40 4.95
N SER A 195 -7.96 -34.63 3.78
CA SER A 195 -9.37 -34.29 3.60
C SER A 195 -10.16 -35.52 3.16
N SER A 196 -11.37 -35.66 3.69
CA SER A 196 -12.33 -36.67 3.25
C SER A 196 -13.25 -36.06 2.19
N GLU A 197 -13.67 -36.85 1.20
CA GLU A 197 -14.70 -36.46 0.24
C GLU A 197 -16.08 -36.18 0.87
N ASN A 198 -16.25 -36.30 2.19
CA ASN A 198 -17.40 -35.81 2.97
C ASN A 198 -17.03 -35.66 4.46
N CYS A 199 -16.47 -34.50 4.87
CA CYS A 199 -16.28 -34.00 6.24
C CYS A 199 -16.35 -35.00 7.44
N PHE A 200 -15.65 -36.14 7.41
CA PHE A 200 -15.50 -37.06 8.55
C PHE A 200 -14.16 -37.82 8.48
N GLN A 201 -13.45 -37.84 9.61
CA GLN A 201 -12.04 -38.26 9.81
C GLN A 201 -11.66 -39.65 9.26
N LEU A 202 -10.40 -39.77 8.81
CA LEU A 202 -9.59 -41.00 8.87
C LEU A 202 -8.13 -40.69 9.26
N PRO A 203 -7.42 -41.62 9.94
CA PRO A 203 -6.05 -41.42 10.40
C PRO A 203 -5.03 -41.50 9.24
N PHE A 204 -4.03 -40.64 9.32
CA PHE A 204 -2.82 -40.62 8.50
C PHE A 204 -2.12 -41.99 8.49
N SER A 205 -1.64 -42.44 7.33
CA SER A 205 -0.64 -43.53 7.22
C SER A 205 0.56 -43.02 6.42
N PRO A 206 1.73 -42.81 7.05
CA PRO A 206 2.92 -42.41 6.33
C PRO A 206 3.46 -43.59 5.52
N GLY A 207 3.41 -43.46 4.19
CA GLY A 207 4.25 -44.26 3.32
C GLY A 207 5.72 -43.88 3.49
N SER A 208 6.44 -44.65 4.31
CA SER A 208 7.89 -44.86 4.25
C SER A 208 8.82 -43.65 4.43
N PHE A 209 8.77 -42.93 5.56
CA PHE A 209 9.96 -42.28 6.16
C PHE A 209 9.76 -42.14 7.67
N ALA A 210 9.74 -43.27 8.37
CA ALA A 210 9.78 -43.30 9.82
C ALA A 210 11.23 -43.13 10.28
N ASP A 211 11.59 -41.94 10.74
CA ASP A 211 12.72 -41.73 11.65
C ASP A 211 12.16 -41.14 12.96
N ASN A 212 12.11 -41.98 14.00
CA ASN A 212 12.00 -41.73 15.44
C ASN A 212 11.32 -40.45 15.98
N HIS A 213 10.01 -40.24 15.72
CA HIS A 213 9.20 -39.29 16.49
C HIS A 213 7.85 -39.91 16.91
N GLY A 214 7.31 -39.47 18.06
CA GLY A 214 6.10 -40.03 18.68
C GLY A 214 4.83 -39.75 17.86
N SER A 215 3.79 -40.57 18.02
CA SER A 215 2.52 -40.42 17.30
C SER A 215 1.78 -39.12 17.61
N THR A 216 2.07 -38.48 18.75
CA THR A 216 1.48 -37.21 19.18
C THR A 216 1.95 -36.06 18.28
N ASP A 217 3.26 -35.84 18.14
CA ASP A 217 3.83 -34.68 17.43
C ASP A 217 3.37 -34.58 15.97
N ILE A 218 3.04 -35.73 15.36
CA ILE A 218 2.49 -35.85 14.00
C ILE A 218 1.04 -35.33 13.93
N GLU A 219 0.23 -35.61 14.96
CA GLU A 219 -1.16 -35.12 15.04
C GLU A 219 -1.19 -33.60 15.29
N GLU A 220 -0.34 -33.07 16.17
CA GLU A 220 -0.25 -31.63 16.40
C GLU A 220 0.19 -30.86 15.15
N ASP A 221 1.19 -31.38 14.42
CA ASP A 221 1.65 -30.77 13.16
C ASP A 221 0.57 -30.78 12.08
N ALA A 222 -0.17 -31.90 11.97
CA ALA A 222 -1.30 -32.00 11.04
C ALA A 222 -2.39 -30.95 11.35
N LYS A 223 -2.68 -30.67 12.63
CA LYS A 223 -3.63 -29.62 13.02
C LYS A 223 -3.11 -28.22 12.67
N GLY A 224 -1.83 -27.95 12.91
CA GLY A 224 -1.18 -26.69 12.52
C GLY A 224 -1.22 -26.46 11.01
N ASN A 225 -0.91 -27.50 10.23
CA ASN A 225 -0.95 -27.46 8.77
C ASN A 225 -2.38 -27.32 8.21
N HIS A 226 -3.37 -27.94 8.83
CA HIS A 226 -4.78 -27.73 8.48
C HIS A 226 -5.19 -26.25 8.68
N LEU A 227 -4.78 -25.63 9.79
CA LEU A 227 -5.05 -24.21 10.03
C LEU A 227 -4.43 -23.29 8.97
N VAL A 228 -3.24 -23.63 8.46
CA VAL A 228 -2.59 -22.91 7.34
C VAL A 228 -3.48 -22.94 6.09
N GLY A 229 -4.15 -24.06 5.80
CA GLY A 229 -5.14 -24.15 4.73
C GLY A 229 -6.31 -23.18 4.95
N ILE A 230 -6.94 -23.23 6.13
CA ILE A 230 -8.07 -22.36 6.49
C ILE A 230 -7.66 -20.88 6.44
N LEU A 231 -6.47 -20.52 6.94
CA LEU A 231 -5.95 -19.16 6.86
C LEU A 231 -5.75 -18.67 5.42
N SER A 232 -5.33 -19.55 4.50
CA SER A 232 -5.22 -19.22 3.08
C SER A 232 -6.60 -18.91 2.48
N GLU A 233 -7.63 -19.68 2.86
CA GLU A 233 -9.02 -19.41 2.47
C GLU A 233 -9.52 -18.07 3.01
N ILE A 234 -9.22 -17.75 4.26
CA ILE A 234 -9.57 -16.48 4.90
C ILE A 234 -8.93 -15.30 4.14
N ILE A 235 -7.64 -15.36 3.83
CA ILE A 235 -6.94 -14.28 3.10
C ILE A 235 -7.50 -14.10 1.69
N ASN A 236 -7.76 -15.21 0.99
CA ASN A 236 -8.38 -15.17 -0.34
C ASN A 236 -9.83 -14.68 -0.30
N PHE A 237 -10.55 -14.92 0.80
CA PHE A 237 -11.88 -14.35 1.03
C PHE A 237 -11.79 -12.83 1.19
N ILE A 238 -10.91 -12.34 2.09
CA ILE A 238 -10.75 -10.91 2.38
C ILE A 238 -10.34 -10.13 1.12
N THR A 239 -9.45 -10.68 0.29
CA THR A 239 -8.96 -10.03 -0.94
C THR A 239 -9.84 -10.23 -2.18
N SER A 240 -10.93 -11.03 -2.07
CA SER A 240 -11.86 -11.25 -3.19
C SER A 240 -12.94 -10.17 -3.35
N GLY A 241 -12.95 -9.16 -2.48
CA GLY A 241 -13.96 -8.09 -2.45
C GLY A 241 -13.79 -6.95 -3.48
N ASP A 242 -12.65 -6.86 -4.18
CA ASP A 242 -12.21 -5.60 -4.82
C ASP A 242 -12.24 -5.55 -6.36
N ALA A 243 -12.84 -6.53 -7.04
CA ALA A 243 -12.96 -6.49 -8.51
C ALA A 243 -14.30 -5.87 -8.97
N LEU A 244 -14.27 -4.62 -9.45
CA LEU A 244 -15.41 -3.96 -10.10
C LEU A 244 -15.01 -3.48 -11.51
N ASP A 245 -15.58 -4.08 -12.56
CA ASP A 245 -15.56 -3.49 -13.92
C ASP A 245 -16.75 -2.51 -14.06
N PRO A 246 -16.50 -1.22 -14.31
CA PRO A 246 -17.55 -0.20 -14.49
C PRO A 246 -18.57 -0.50 -15.60
N LYS A 247 -18.26 -1.36 -16.58
CA LYS A 247 -19.13 -1.64 -17.74
C LYS A 247 -20.34 -2.52 -17.41
N ASP A 248 -20.32 -3.24 -16.30
CA ASP A 248 -21.38 -4.19 -15.93
C ASP A 248 -22.64 -3.53 -15.36
N TYR A 249 -22.55 -2.27 -14.91
CA TYR A 249 -23.68 -1.49 -14.39
C TYR A 249 -24.66 -1.00 -15.47
N ALA A 250 -24.26 -1.04 -16.75
CA ALA A 250 -25.09 -0.59 -17.87
C ALA A 250 -26.19 -1.59 -18.28
N ARG A 251 -26.25 -2.79 -17.68
CA ARG A 251 -27.23 -3.84 -18.04
C ARG A 251 -28.47 -3.84 -17.12
N PRO A 252 -29.66 -4.17 -17.68
CA PRO A 252 -30.91 -4.24 -16.90
C PRO A 252 -30.89 -5.33 -15.81
N PRO A 253 -31.70 -5.19 -14.73
CA PRO A 253 -31.74 -6.17 -13.63
C PRO A 253 -32.09 -7.58 -14.15
N GLY A 254 -31.22 -8.57 -13.90
CA GLY A 254 -31.38 -9.97 -14.35
C GLY A 254 -30.52 -10.38 -15.56
N GLN A 255 -29.88 -9.43 -16.26
CA GLN A 255 -28.93 -9.68 -17.37
C GLN A 255 -27.51 -9.16 -17.11
N ARG A 256 -27.26 -8.66 -15.90
CA ARG A 256 -25.92 -8.33 -15.43
C ARG A 256 -25.13 -9.63 -15.30
N LEU A 257 -23.91 -9.66 -15.85
CA LEU A 257 -22.98 -10.74 -15.52
C LEU A 257 -22.71 -10.65 -14.02
N THR A 258 -22.85 -11.76 -13.29
CA THR A 258 -22.43 -11.85 -11.89
C THR A 258 -20.91 -11.84 -11.85
N ILE A 259 -20.31 -10.66 -11.92
CA ILE A 259 -18.88 -10.44 -11.67
C ILE A 259 -18.82 -9.44 -10.51
N GLY A 260 -18.36 -9.95 -9.37
CA GLY A 260 -18.63 -9.45 -8.03
C GLY A 260 -19.44 -10.49 -7.24
N VAL A 261 -18.86 -10.99 -6.14
CA VAL A 261 -19.53 -11.96 -5.26
C VAL A 261 -20.68 -11.24 -4.56
N THR A 262 -21.92 -11.75 -4.67
CA THR A 262 -23.07 -11.08 -4.03
C THR A 262 -22.86 -11.01 -2.51
N GLN A 263 -23.42 -10.00 -1.83
CA GLN A 263 -23.34 -9.94 -0.36
C GLN A 263 -23.85 -11.22 0.31
N GLU A 264 -24.84 -11.86 -0.31
CA GLU A 264 -25.35 -13.17 0.10
C GLU A 264 -24.32 -14.29 -0.08
N GLN A 265 -23.62 -14.32 -1.21
CA GLN A 265 -22.52 -15.27 -1.47
C GLN A 265 -21.29 -15.01 -0.60
N LEU A 266 -20.94 -13.75 -0.34
CA LEU A 266 -19.89 -13.37 0.60
C LEU A 266 -20.27 -13.83 2.01
N LEU A 267 -21.52 -13.62 2.41
CA LEU A 267 -22.04 -14.08 3.69
C LEU A 267 -22.05 -15.61 3.78
N MET A 268 -22.49 -16.32 2.74
CA MET A 268 -22.45 -17.79 2.68
C MET A 268 -21.02 -18.31 2.77
N ARG A 269 -20.07 -17.71 2.03
CA ARG A 269 -18.65 -18.07 2.07
C ARG A 269 -18.03 -17.79 3.43
N TRP A 270 -18.33 -16.63 4.02
CA TRP A 270 -17.91 -16.29 5.37
C TRP A 270 -18.42 -17.30 6.40
N HIS A 271 -19.70 -17.69 6.31
CA HIS A 271 -20.29 -18.71 7.19
C HIS A 271 -19.62 -20.08 6.99
N ALA A 272 -19.35 -20.49 5.75
CA ALA A 272 -18.68 -21.75 5.47
C ALA A 272 -17.30 -21.80 6.14
N ILE A 273 -16.49 -20.74 5.98
CA ILE A 273 -15.15 -20.64 6.55
C ILE A 273 -15.21 -20.59 8.09
N ILE A 274 -16.16 -19.85 8.69
CA ILE A 274 -16.34 -19.84 10.15
C ILE A 274 -16.72 -21.22 10.67
N VAL A 275 -17.66 -21.90 10.03
CA VAL A 275 -18.08 -23.25 10.42
C VAL A 275 -16.89 -24.21 10.34
N GLU A 276 -16.08 -24.13 9.29
CA GLU A 276 -14.87 -24.94 9.16
C GLU A 276 -13.84 -24.64 10.27
N LEU A 277 -13.58 -23.36 10.55
CA LEU A 277 -12.70 -22.93 11.63
C LEU A 277 -13.17 -23.41 13.01
N GLU A 278 -14.47 -23.37 13.28
CA GLU A 278 -15.08 -23.87 14.51
C GLU A 278 -14.99 -25.40 14.62
N HIS A 279 -15.23 -26.13 13.53
CA HIS A 279 -15.07 -27.59 13.49
C HIS A 279 -13.60 -27.98 13.69
N TRP A 280 -12.68 -27.27 13.05
CA TRP A 280 -11.24 -27.46 13.25
C TRP A 280 -10.89 -27.27 14.74
N HIS A 281 -11.33 -26.17 15.36
CA HIS A 281 -11.04 -25.87 16.76
C HIS A 281 -11.65 -26.91 17.72
N ALA A 282 -12.89 -27.35 17.46
CA ALA A 282 -13.54 -28.40 18.25
C ALA A 282 -12.85 -29.77 18.13
N SER A 283 -12.09 -29.99 17.05
CA SER A 283 -11.36 -31.23 16.79
C SER A 283 -9.95 -31.28 17.39
N LEU A 284 -9.52 -30.24 18.10
CA LEU A 284 -8.16 -30.13 18.62
C LEU A 284 -7.90 -31.11 19.78
N PRO A 285 -6.73 -31.77 19.82
CA PRO A 285 -6.33 -32.58 20.95
C PRO A 285 -6.04 -31.73 22.20
N LYS A 286 -5.97 -32.38 23.37
CA LYS A 286 -5.77 -31.70 24.66
C LYS A 286 -4.47 -30.90 24.74
N SER A 287 -3.49 -31.19 23.89
CA SER A 287 -2.21 -30.46 23.76
C SER A 287 -2.39 -29.00 23.30
N PHE A 288 -3.53 -28.65 22.69
CA PHE A 288 -3.89 -27.27 22.32
C PHE A 288 -4.72 -26.55 23.40
N THR A 289 -4.81 -27.12 24.61
CA THR A 289 -5.43 -26.40 25.74
C THR A 289 -4.35 -25.75 26.61
N PRO A 290 -4.51 -24.48 27.01
CA PRO A 290 -3.58 -23.83 27.94
C PRO A 290 -3.41 -24.63 29.22
N LYS A 291 -2.16 -24.80 29.63
CA LYS A 291 -1.77 -25.58 30.82
C LYS A 291 -1.71 -24.74 32.07
N ALA A 292 -1.31 -23.49 31.91
CA ALA A 292 -1.32 -22.50 32.97
C ALA A 292 -1.71 -21.14 32.41
N ARG A 293 -2.36 -20.35 33.26
CA ARG A 293 -2.56 -18.92 33.05
C ARG A 293 -2.00 -18.20 34.27
N THR A 294 -0.93 -17.43 34.08
CA THR A 294 -0.27 -16.67 35.15
C THR A 294 -0.44 -15.18 34.92
N ARG A 295 -0.23 -14.36 35.94
CA ARG A 295 -0.21 -12.91 35.79
C ARG A 295 1.10 -12.50 35.13
N ALA A 296 1.06 -11.55 34.19
CA ALA A 296 2.29 -10.99 33.64
C ALA A 296 3.09 -10.28 34.76
N VAL A 297 4.40 -10.52 34.81
CA VAL A 297 5.34 -9.87 35.75
C VAL A 297 6.33 -9.06 34.92
N GLY A 298 6.72 -7.88 35.41
CA GLY A 298 7.69 -7.04 34.71
C GLY A 298 9.08 -7.69 34.63
N LYS A 299 9.89 -7.27 33.66
CA LYS A 299 11.24 -7.82 33.37
C LYS A 299 12.21 -7.85 34.57
N ASP A 300 11.98 -7.02 35.59
CA ASP A 300 12.81 -6.93 36.80
C ASP A 300 12.36 -7.84 37.96
N GLY A 301 11.33 -8.68 37.76
CA GLY A 301 10.76 -9.54 38.81
C GLY A 301 9.97 -8.80 39.89
N SER A 302 9.89 -7.46 39.82
CA SER A 302 8.92 -6.66 40.56
C SER A 302 7.52 -6.84 39.94
N PRO A 303 6.43 -6.70 40.72
CA PRO A 303 5.11 -6.48 40.12
C PRO A 303 5.27 -5.29 39.16
N SER A 304 5.07 -5.55 37.88
CA SER A 304 5.11 -4.52 36.83
C SER A 304 4.21 -3.37 37.26
N GLY A 305 4.63 -2.13 36.99
CA GLY A 305 3.72 -0.99 37.04
C GLY A 305 2.41 -1.32 36.30
N SER A 306 1.33 -0.66 36.73
CA SER A 306 -0.10 -0.84 36.39
C SER A 306 -0.49 -1.48 35.04
N ASP A 307 0.31 -1.32 34.01
CA ASP A 307 -0.03 -1.57 32.61
C ASP A 307 -0.06 -3.08 32.25
N PHE A 308 0.82 -3.91 32.84
CA PHE A 308 0.87 -5.36 32.60
C PHE A 308 -0.08 -6.17 33.50
N ASP A 309 -0.58 -5.57 34.59
CA ASP A 309 -1.42 -6.24 35.60
C ASP A 309 -2.75 -6.77 35.05
N ASN A 310 -3.12 -6.26 33.86
CA ASN A 310 -4.32 -6.61 33.12
C ASN A 310 -4.15 -7.82 32.19
N PHE A 311 -2.93 -8.26 31.81
CA PHE A 311 -2.74 -9.41 30.90
C PHE A 311 -2.40 -10.70 31.65
N GLN A 312 -2.91 -11.81 31.13
CA GLN A 312 -2.53 -13.16 31.56
C GLN A 312 -1.52 -13.74 30.59
N GLN A 313 -0.42 -14.30 31.10
CA GLN A 313 0.46 -15.17 30.34
C GLN A 313 -0.22 -16.53 30.15
N ILE A 314 -0.25 -17.03 28.93
CA ILE A 314 -0.95 -18.26 28.55
C ILE A 314 0.08 -19.30 28.10
N TRP A 315 0.27 -20.34 28.92
CA TRP A 315 1.31 -21.33 28.73
C TRP A 315 0.77 -22.58 28.03
N TYR A 316 1.50 -23.05 27.02
CA TYR A 316 1.25 -24.29 26.31
C TYR A 316 2.43 -25.25 26.49
N ASP A 317 2.15 -26.55 26.55
CA ASP A 317 3.19 -27.58 26.70
C ASP A 317 4.12 -27.65 25.47
N LEU A 318 3.56 -27.41 24.27
CA LEU A 318 4.27 -27.53 23.01
C LEU A 318 4.35 -26.16 22.31
N PRO A 319 5.54 -25.72 21.87
CA PRO A 319 5.71 -24.49 21.10
C PRO A 319 4.86 -24.45 19.81
N ALA A 320 4.74 -25.58 19.11
CA ALA A 320 3.91 -25.69 17.91
C ALA A 320 2.42 -25.43 18.22
N CYS A 321 1.92 -25.90 19.37
CA CYS A 321 0.55 -25.60 19.81
C CYS A 321 0.38 -24.12 20.11
N ALA A 322 1.33 -23.49 20.81
CA ALA A 322 1.31 -22.05 21.08
C ALA A 322 1.23 -21.23 19.78
N ALA A 323 2.13 -21.49 18.83
CA ALA A 323 2.16 -20.82 17.54
C ALA A 323 0.86 -21.04 16.74
N THR A 324 0.34 -22.28 16.72
CA THR A 324 -0.93 -22.59 16.05
C THR A 324 -2.10 -21.83 16.67
N MET A 325 -2.15 -21.75 17.99
CA MET A 325 -3.23 -21.03 18.68
C MET A 325 -3.15 -19.52 18.48
N GLN A 326 -1.95 -18.94 18.34
CA GLN A 326 -1.80 -17.55 17.91
C GLN A 326 -2.36 -17.34 16.49
N CYS A 327 -1.99 -18.21 15.55
CA CYS A 327 -2.55 -18.18 14.19
C CYS A 327 -4.08 -18.33 14.18
N TYR A 328 -4.64 -19.15 15.07
CA TYR A 328 -6.08 -19.34 15.21
C TYR A 328 -6.77 -18.07 15.69
N HIS A 329 -6.24 -17.43 16.74
CA HIS A 329 -6.79 -16.17 17.24
C HIS A 329 -6.69 -15.05 16.20
N MET A 330 -5.61 -15.01 15.41
CA MET A 330 -5.50 -14.12 14.26
C MET A 330 -6.59 -14.41 13.22
N ALA A 331 -6.82 -15.69 12.87
CA ALA A 331 -7.89 -16.10 11.96
C ALA A 331 -9.28 -15.61 12.44
N CYS A 332 -9.56 -15.76 13.74
CA CYS A 332 -10.80 -15.27 14.34
C CYS A 332 -10.94 -13.75 14.21
N ILE A 333 -9.89 -12.98 14.50
CA ILE A 333 -9.92 -11.51 14.35
C ILE A 333 -10.19 -11.12 12.90
N LEU A 334 -9.47 -11.71 11.95
CA LEU A 334 -9.62 -11.44 10.52
C LEU A 334 -11.05 -11.72 10.04
N MET A 335 -11.65 -12.83 10.46
CA MET A 335 -13.03 -13.16 10.10
C MET A 335 -14.06 -12.24 10.77
N LEU A 336 -13.87 -11.90 12.05
CA LEU A 336 -14.78 -10.99 12.75
C LEU A 336 -14.76 -9.58 12.15
N ALA A 337 -13.57 -9.07 11.81
CA ALA A 337 -13.41 -7.77 11.19
C ALA A 337 -14.02 -7.71 9.76
N ASN A 338 -14.01 -8.84 9.05
CA ASN A 338 -14.50 -8.93 7.67
C ASN A 338 -15.86 -9.64 7.55
N ARG A 339 -16.68 -9.64 8.61
CA ARG A 339 -18.04 -10.22 8.57
C ARG A 339 -18.95 -9.42 7.65
N PRO A 340 -19.50 -10.03 6.57
CA PRO A 340 -20.46 -9.35 5.71
C PRO A 340 -21.75 -9.03 6.48
N GLN A 341 -22.33 -7.86 6.21
CA GLN A 341 -23.56 -7.43 6.86
C GLN A 341 -24.78 -8.23 6.36
N GLU A 342 -25.52 -8.84 7.28
CA GLU A 342 -26.77 -9.60 7.00
C GLU A 342 -27.91 -8.73 6.44
N SER A 343 -27.75 -7.40 6.51
CA SER A 343 -28.81 -6.39 6.35
C SER A 343 -29.30 -6.12 4.92
N THR A 344 -28.74 -6.72 3.87
CA THR A 344 -29.29 -6.57 2.49
C THR A 344 -30.35 -7.61 2.15
N ALA A 345 -30.54 -8.65 2.98
CA ALA A 345 -31.56 -9.69 2.76
C ALA A 345 -32.80 -9.55 3.67
N ILE A 346 -32.67 -9.01 4.89
CA ILE A 346 -33.79 -8.85 5.85
C ILE A 346 -33.69 -7.47 6.53
N ARG A 347 -34.82 -6.76 6.69
CA ARG A 347 -34.87 -5.49 7.45
C ARG A 347 -34.52 -5.75 8.93
N SER A 348 -33.28 -5.47 9.34
CA SER A 348 -32.85 -5.45 10.75
C SER A 348 -32.96 -4.05 11.34
N THR A 349 -33.25 -3.96 12.66
CA THR A 349 -33.30 -2.68 13.39
C THR A 349 -31.90 -2.11 13.58
N VAL A 350 -31.80 -0.78 13.73
CA VAL A 350 -30.51 -0.10 14.00
C VAL A 350 -29.87 -0.65 15.27
N SER A 351 -30.66 -0.88 16.33
CA SER A 351 -30.17 -1.42 17.60
C SER A 351 -29.55 -2.80 17.46
N ALA A 352 -30.14 -3.68 16.64
CA ALA A 352 -29.61 -5.02 16.38
C ALA A 352 -28.26 -4.97 15.66
N ARG A 353 -28.08 -4.06 14.68
CA ARG A 353 -26.81 -3.89 13.96
C ARG A 353 -25.71 -3.37 14.87
N LEU A 354 -26.00 -2.30 15.63
CA LEU A 354 -25.04 -1.74 16.59
C LEU A 354 -24.68 -2.74 17.70
N GLN A 355 -25.59 -3.65 18.06
CA GLN A 355 -25.30 -4.73 18.98
C GLN A 355 -24.38 -5.78 18.34
N SER A 356 -24.60 -6.17 17.08
CA SER A 356 -23.71 -7.07 16.33
C SER A 356 -22.29 -6.52 16.26
N TYR A 357 -22.10 -5.25 15.90
CA TYR A 357 -20.77 -4.63 15.84
C TYR A 357 -20.05 -4.63 17.18
N ARG A 358 -20.76 -4.30 18.26
CA ARG A 358 -20.18 -4.34 19.62
C ARG A 358 -19.81 -5.76 20.04
N GLN A 359 -20.60 -6.76 19.66
CA GLN A 359 -20.28 -8.17 19.92
C GLN A 359 -19.05 -8.63 19.14
N ASP A 360 -18.99 -8.34 17.84
CA ASP A 360 -17.86 -8.71 17.00
C ASP A 360 -16.58 -8.00 17.46
N GLN A 361 -16.66 -6.72 17.83
CA GLN A 361 -15.57 -5.96 18.44
C GLN A 361 -15.11 -6.59 19.77
N GLN A 362 -16.03 -6.96 20.67
CA GLN A 362 -15.70 -7.58 21.95
C GLN A 362 -15.02 -8.95 21.77
N ARG A 363 -15.46 -9.74 20.78
CA ARG A 363 -14.85 -11.03 20.45
C ARG A 363 -13.46 -10.86 19.85
N ALA A 364 -13.29 -9.92 18.91
CA ALA A 364 -11.98 -9.61 18.33
C ALA A 364 -11.00 -9.16 19.42
N TYR A 365 -11.46 -8.31 20.33
CA TYR A 365 -10.69 -7.85 21.48
C TYR A 365 -10.28 -9.00 22.42
N HIS A 366 -11.17 -9.96 22.68
CA HIS A 366 -10.82 -11.16 23.44
C HIS A 366 -9.69 -11.96 22.76
N HIS A 367 -9.78 -12.21 21.44
CA HIS A 367 -8.76 -12.94 20.70
C HIS A 367 -7.42 -12.18 20.63
N ALA A 368 -7.43 -10.85 20.51
CA ALA A 368 -6.22 -10.03 20.56
C ALA A 368 -5.49 -10.16 21.90
N ARG A 369 -6.26 -10.29 23.00
CA ARG A 369 -5.70 -10.50 24.34
C ARG A 369 -5.15 -11.90 24.54
N GLU A 370 -5.81 -12.93 24.03
CA GLU A 370 -5.27 -14.29 24.03
C GLU A 370 -3.94 -14.36 23.26
N LEU A 371 -3.87 -13.67 22.11
CA LEU A 371 -2.66 -13.56 21.29
C LEU A 371 -1.45 -13.02 22.06
N CYS A 372 -1.64 -11.86 22.71
CA CYS A 372 -0.61 -11.24 23.53
C CYS A 372 -0.29 -12.08 24.76
N GLY A 373 -1.29 -12.73 25.35
CA GLY A 373 -1.10 -13.64 26.48
C GLY A 373 -0.20 -14.83 26.16
N ILE A 374 -0.34 -15.41 24.97
CA ILE A 374 0.58 -16.46 24.48
C ILE A 374 1.98 -15.90 24.25
N ALA A 375 2.10 -14.70 23.67
CA ALA A 375 3.39 -14.07 23.42
C ALA A 375 4.15 -13.72 24.72
N LEU A 376 3.42 -13.30 25.76
CA LEU A 376 3.98 -12.96 27.07
C LEU A 376 4.47 -14.17 27.89
N ALA A 377 4.07 -15.40 27.53
CA ALA A 377 4.44 -16.62 28.24
C ALA A 377 5.84 -17.16 27.86
N GLU A 378 6.79 -16.28 27.52
CA GLU A 378 8.18 -16.61 27.13
C GLU A 378 8.28 -17.88 26.26
N THR A 379 7.73 -17.79 25.06
CA THR A 379 7.76 -18.89 24.09
C THR A 379 9.12 -19.00 23.40
N SER A 380 9.47 -20.18 22.89
CA SER A 380 10.72 -20.42 22.16
C SER A 380 10.92 -19.41 21.02
N ASP A 381 12.17 -19.06 20.70
CA ASP A 381 12.55 -18.10 19.64
C ASP A 381 11.80 -18.29 18.33
N SER A 382 11.58 -19.55 17.94
CA SER A 382 10.84 -19.88 16.73
C SER A 382 9.38 -19.43 16.79
N VAL A 383 8.69 -19.64 17.92
CA VAL A 383 7.30 -19.16 18.12
C VAL A 383 7.23 -17.64 18.07
N ARG A 384 8.21 -16.97 18.70
CA ARG A 384 8.33 -15.51 18.71
C ARG A 384 8.49 -14.92 17.29
N VAL A 385 9.22 -15.60 16.40
CA VAL A 385 9.30 -15.19 14.99
C VAL A 385 7.94 -15.33 14.28
N HIS A 386 7.20 -16.40 14.56
CA HIS A 386 5.88 -16.62 13.96
C HIS A 386 4.77 -15.72 14.55
N SER A 387 4.99 -15.11 15.71
CA SER A 387 4.00 -14.24 16.36
C SER A 387 3.97 -12.82 15.82
N VAL A 388 4.92 -12.40 14.96
CA VAL A 388 5.01 -11.03 14.44
C VAL A 388 3.73 -10.57 13.74
N GLN A 389 3.24 -11.33 12.76
CA GLN A 389 2.01 -10.99 12.04
C GLN A 389 0.76 -11.08 12.94
N PRO A 390 0.59 -12.13 13.77
CA PRO A 390 -0.49 -12.17 14.75
C PRO A 390 -0.48 -11.00 15.75
N LEU A 391 0.69 -10.56 16.24
CA LEU A 391 0.83 -9.41 17.14
C LEU A 391 0.52 -8.10 16.43
N PHE A 392 0.92 -7.96 15.16
CA PHE A 392 0.52 -6.83 14.33
C PHE A 392 -1.02 -6.74 14.23
N VAL A 393 -1.69 -7.84 13.88
CA VAL A 393 -3.17 -7.89 13.82
C VAL A 393 -3.81 -7.59 15.18
N ALA A 394 -3.24 -8.10 16.29
CA ALA A 394 -3.72 -7.77 17.62
C ALA A 394 -3.59 -6.27 17.96
N GLY A 395 -2.47 -5.64 17.55
CA GLY A 395 -2.24 -4.21 17.72
C GLY A 395 -3.29 -3.34 17.03
N GLN A 396 -3.81 -3.77 15.88
CA GLN A 396 -4.87 -3.07 15.15
C GLN A 396 -6.24 -3.14 15.86
N VAL A 397 -6.41 -4.06 16.80
CA VAL A 397 -7.65 -4.20 17.60
C VAL A 397 -7.62 -3.32 18.85
N PHE A 398 -6.44 -3.02 19.39
CA PHE A 398 -6.31 -2.27 20.64
C PHE A 398 -6.44 -0.76 20.45
N TYR A 399 -7.20 -0.14 21.35
CA TYR A 399 -7.43 1.30 21.39
C TYR A 399 -6.96 1.95 22.71
N ARG A 400 -6.46 1.16 23.66
CA ARG A 400 -5.90 1.65 24.93
C ARG A 400 -4.38 1.71 24.83
N GLU A 401 -3.81 2.84 25.22
CA GLU A 401 -2.36 3.09 25.15
C GLU A 401 -1.55 2.01 25.88
N GLU A 402 -2.02 1.53 27.04
CA GLU A 402 -1.38 0.43 27.80
C GLU A 402 -1.26 -0.86 26.98
N GLU A 403 -2.31 -1.24 26.25
CA GLU A 403 -2.35 -2.48 25.46
C GLU A 403 -1.55 -2.34 24.16
N GLN A 404 -1.63 -1.16 23.53
CA GLN A 404 -0.83 -0.81 22.36
C GLN A 404 0.66 -0.86 22.69
N ARG A 405 1.06 -0.31 23.84
CA ARG A 405 2.45 -0.35 24.33
C ARG A 405 2.96 -1.77 24.52
N ILE A 406 2.14 -2.68 25.07
CA ILE A 406 2.51 -4.09 25.22
C ILE A 406 2.80 -4.75 23.87
N VAL A 407 2.01 -4.45 22.83
CA VAL A 407 2.26 -4.98 21.48
C VAL A 407 3.58 -4.43 20.92
N ILE A 408 3.85 -3.14 21.11
CA ILE A 408 5.13 -2.53 20.69
C ILE A 408 6.31 -3.16 21.43
N ASP A 409 6.19 -3.39 22.74
CA ASP A 409 7.24 -4.00 23.55
C ASP A 409 7.50 -5.45 23.09
N LEU A 410 6.46 -6.25 22.88
CA LEU A 410 6.58 -7.62 22.37
C LEU A 410 7.24 -7.70 20.99
N LEU A 411 6.85 -6.81 20.07
CA LEU A 411 7.47 -6.71 18.74
C LEU A 411 8.93 -6.26 18.85
N SER A 412 9.21 -5.23 19.65
CA SER A 412 10.56 -4.72 19.86
C SER A 412 11.47 -5.77 20.49
N ASP A 413 10.96 -6.58 21.41
CA ASP A 413 11.70 -7.67 22.04
C ASP A 413 12.07 -8.76 21.02
N ILE A 414 11.18 -9.09 20.08
CA ILE A 414 11.48 -10.02 18.99
C ILE A 414 12.66 -9.51 18.15
N GLU A 415 12.67 -8.22 17.82
CA GLU A 415 13.76 -7.61 17.05
C GLU A 415 15.05 -7.53 17.85
N ASN A 416 14.99 -7.10 19.11
CA ASN A 416 16.15 -6.95 19.98
C ASN A 416 16.84 -8.29 20.28
N ASP A 417 16.06 -9.33 20.56
CA ASP A 417 16.60 -10.63 20.96
C ASP A 417 17.02 -11.48 19.77
N LEU A 418 16.23 -11.45 18.68
CA LEU A 418 16.38 -12.37 17.55
C LEU A 418 16.92 -11.68 16.29
N GLY A 419 17.00 -10.35 16.24
CA GLY A 419 17.36 -9.59 15.04
C GLY A 419 16.29 -9.69 13.93
N TRP A 420 15.08 -10.12 14.27
CA TRP A 420 13.98 -10.28 13.32
C TRP A 420 13.29 -8.94 13.06
N PRO A 421 13.05 -8.53 11.81
CA PRO A 421 12.54 -7.18 11.53
C PRO A 421 11.11 -6.98 12.04
N THR A 422 10.91 -6.03 12.94
CA THR A 422 9.57 -5.63 13.41
C THR A 422 9.30 -4.13 13.28
N ALA A 423 10.34 -3.32 13.06
CA ALA A 423 10.26 -1.87 12.92
C ALA A 423 9.20 -1.40 11.91
N TYR A 424 9.04 -2.10 10.77
CA TYR A 424 8.00 -1.81 9.79
C TYR A 424 6.58 -1.95 10.37
N TYR A 425 6.32 -3.05 11.09
CA TYR A 425 5.04 -3.32 11.72
C TYR A 425 4.74 -2.32 12.85
N ILE A 426 5.75 -2.00 13.66
CA ILE A 426 5.66 -0.99 14.74
C ILE A 426 5.31 0.38 14.16
N GLN A 427 5.97 0.79 13.06
CA GLN A 427 5.70 2.07 12.43
C GLN A 427 4.27 2.12 11.86
N LYS A 428 3.85 1.06 11.15
CA LYS A 428 2.48 0.97 10.61
C LYS A 428 1.41 1.05 11.71
N LEU A 429 1.61 0.36 12.83
CA LEU A 429 0.69 0.46 13.99
C LEU A 429 0.63 1.87 14.56
N LYS A 430 1.78 2.54 14.74
CA LYS A 430 1.82 3.92 15.22
C LYS A 430 1.06 4.86 14.29
N ASP A 431 1.27 4.74 12.99
CA ASP A 431 0.59 5.55 11.98
C ASP A 431 -0.95 5.36 12.02
N GLU A 432 -1.41 4.12 12.26
CA GLU A 432 -2.82 3.77 12.42
C GLU A 432 -3.44 4.26 13.74
N TRP A 433 -2.68 4.31 14.84
CA TRP A 433 -3.18 4.80 16.13
C TRP A 433 -3.25 6.33 16.21
N TYR A 434 -2.27 7.05 15.65
CA TYR A 434 -2.24 8.52 15.66
C TYR A 434 -3.35 9.16 14.81
N THR A 435 -3.84 8.47 13.78
CA THR A 435 -5.01 8.93 12.99
C THR A 435 -6.31 8.89 13.81
N VAL A 436 -6.39 8.08 14.87
CA VAL A 436 -7.58 7.95 15.71
C VAL A 436 -7.56 8.95 16.88
N GLU A 437 -6.41 9.23 17.49
CA GLU A 437 -6.30 10.19 18.60
C GLU A 437 -6.50 11.66 18.18
N GLY A 438 -6.30 11.99 16.90
CA GLY A 438 -6.59 13.32 16.33
C GLY A 438 -8.07 13.56 15.98
N ALA A 439 -8.91 12.52 15.99
CA ALA A 439 -10.34 12.64 15.77
C ALA A 439 -11.06 12.78 17.11
N ASN A 440 -11.18 14.02 17.59
CA ASN A 440 -11.94 14.34 18.78
C ASN A 440 -13.40 13.92 18.58
N LEU A 441 -13.80 12.77 19.12
CA LEU A 441 -15.15 12.20 18.99
C LEU A 441 -16.24 13.15 19.55
N GLN A 442 -15.83 14.15 20.34
CA GLN A 442 -16.65 15.22 20.86
C GLN A 442 -17.14 16.20 19.76
N ASP A 443 -16.34 16.43 18.71
CA ASP A 443 -16.69 17.36 17.62
C ASP A 443 -17.70 16.73 16.62
N LEU A 444 -17.73 15.39 16.54
CA LEU A 444 -18.70 14.63 15.73
C LEU A 444 -20.06 14.43 16.43
N LEU A 445 -20.14 14.68 17.74
CA LEU A 445 -21.35 14.49 18.55
C LEU A 445 -21.98 15.81 19.03
N SER A 446 -21.43 16.96 18.64
CA SER A 446 -21.91 18.30 19.03
C SER A 446 -22.93 18.93 18.08
N GLU A 447 -23.35 18.26 17.00
CA GLU A 447 -24.46 18.75 16.17
C GLU A 447 -25.82 18.31 16.75
N GLU A 448 -26.47 19.25 17.43
CA GLU A 448 -27.87 19.16 17.86
C GLU A 448 -28.82 18.84 16.67
N PRO A 449 -29.90 18.07 16.88
CA PRO A 449 -30.78 17.62 15.81
C PRO A 449 -31.68 18.76 15.29
N GLY A 450 -31.17 19.49 14.30
CA GLY A 450 -31.89 20.55 13.58
C GLY A 450 -32.85 20.02 12.52
N THR A 451 -34.14 19.94 12.88
CA THR A 451 -35.34 20.13 12.05
C THR A 451 -35.25 19.91 10.52
N PHE A 452 -35.97 18.89 10.06
CA PHE A 452 -36.43 18.76 8.68
C PHE A 452 -37.13 20.04 8.21
N LEU A 453 -36.54 20.74 7.23
CA LEU A 453 -37.22 21.78 6.45
C LEU A 453 -37.18 21.43 4.97
N THR A 454 -38.36 21.49 4.37
CA THR A 454 -38.72 21.27 2.98
C THR A 454 -37.92 22.13 2.00
N PRO A 455 -37.80 21.72 0.71
CA PRO A 455 -37.00 22.42 -0.27
C PRO A 455 -37.69 23.74 -0.66
N ASN A 456 -37.17 24.85 -0.15
CA ASN A 456 -37.46 26.17 -0.68
C ASN A 456 -36.17 26.78 -1.25
N SER A 457 -36.27 27.07 -2.54
CA SER A 457 -35.46 27.96 -3.36
C SER A 457 -34.64 29.03 -2.61
N SER A 458 -33.31 28.94 -2.67
CA SER A 458 -32.30 29.99 -2.98
C SER A 458 -30.90 29.48 -2.61
N PRO A 459 -29.86 29.55 -3.48
CA PRO A 459 -28.50 29.17 -3.11
C PRO A 459 -27.76 30.40 -2.58
N GLU A 460 -27.80 30.62 -1.27
CA GLU A 460 -26.75 31.35 -0.55
C GLU A 460 -26.25 30.43 0.55
N HIS A 461 -25.40 29.47 0.17
CA HIS A 461 -24.55 28.75 1.11
C HIS A 461 -23.30 29.62 1.29
N ALA A 462 -23.06 30.11 2.50
CA ALA A 462 -21.79 30.73 2.84
C ALA A 462 -20.66 29.72 2.57
N MET A 463 -19.82 30.04 1.58
CA MET A 463 -18.66 29.22 1.20
C MET A 463 -17.64 29.22 2.35
N PRO A 464 -17.03 28.08 2.70
CA PRO A 464 -15.92 28.06 3.67
C PRO A 464 -14.76 28.92 3.14
N ASN A 465 -14.12 29.74 3.99
CA ASN A 465 -13.04 30.65 3.57
C ASN A 465 -11.66 29.96 3.65
N ARG A 466 -11.40 28.91 2.88
CA ARG A 466 -10.20 28.05 3.06
C ARG A 466 -8.89 28.73 2.66
N LEU A 467 -8.97 29.77 1.84
CA LEU A 467 -7.83 30.55 1.35
C LEU A 467 -7.81 31.98 1.88
N GLN A 468 -8.54 32.22 2.98
CA GLN A 468 -8.64 33.52 3.63
C GLN A 468 -7.24 34.12 3.87
N SER A 469 -7.10 35.39 3.49
CA SER A 469 -5.88 36.18 3.71
C SER A 469 -4.63 35.72 2.92
N LYS A 470 -4.75 34.71 2.04
CA LYS A 470 -3.66 34.32 1.12
C LYS A 470 -3.68 35.19 -0.14
N VAL A 471 -2.51 35.38 -0.75
CA VAL A 471 -2.35 36.02 -2.06
C VAL A 471 -1.96 34.99 -3.11
N ALA A 472 -2.78 34.84 -4.15
CA ALA A 472 -2.61 33.85 -5.20
C ALA A 472 -2.32 34.48 -6.56
N ILE A 473 -1.26 34.04 -7.23
CA ILE A 473 -0.98 34.33 -8.63
C ILE A 473 -1.49 33.18 -9.48
N VAL A 474 -2.32 33.45 -10.48
CA VAL A 474 -2.81 32.44 -11.44
C VAL A 474 -2.45 32.87 -12.85
N THR A 475 -1.57 32.10 -13.50
CA THR A 475 -1.16 32.34 -14.90
C THR A 475 -2.13 31.68 -15.88
N GLY A 476 -2.36 32.27 -17.05
CA GLY A 476 -3.36 31.78 -18.00
C GLY A 476 -4.78 31.93 -17.47
N SER A 477 -5.06 32.98 -16.68
CA SER A 477 -6.31 33.15 -15.93
C SER A 477 -7.47 33.73 -16.74
N SER A 478 -7.28 34.13 -18.00
CA SER A 478 -8.33 34.78 -18.78
C SER A 478 -9.39 33.80 -19.30
N SER A 479 -9.10 32.50 -19.34
CA SER A 479 -10.05 31.46 -19.80
C SER A 479 -9.78 30.07 -19.21
N GLY A 480 -10.73 29.15 -19.38
CA GLY A 480 -10.60 27.73 -19.05
C GLY A 480 -10.25 27.46 -17.59
N LEU A 481 -9.30 26.55 -17.37
CA LEU A 481 -8.89 26.12 -16.02
C LEU A 481 -8.39 27.29 -15.16
N GLY A 482 -7.55 28.16 -15.72
CA GLY A 482 -7.00 29.29 -14.98
C GLY A 482 -8.08 30.27 -14.54
N ARG A 483 -9.08 30.52 -15.40
CA ARG A 483 -10.26 31.32 -15.04
C ARG A 483 -11.05 30.68 -13.90
N ALA A 484 -11.35 29.39 -14.01
CA ALA A 484 -12.10 28.66 -12.99
C ALA A 484 -11.38 28.66 -11.63
N ILE A 485 -10.06 28.43 -11.63
CA ILE A 485 -9.22 28.44 -10.43
C ILE A 485 -9.18 29.86 -9.81
N ALA A 486 -8.99 30.91 -10.63
CA ALA A 486 -8.95 32.28 -10.15
C ALA A 486 -10.27 32.71 -9.49
N LEU A 487 -11.42 32.40 -10.10
CA LEU A 487 -12.74 32.67 -9.54
C LEU A 487 -12.94 31.94 -8.21
N ALA A 488 -12.58 30.65 -8.18
CA ALA A 488 -12.73 29.83 -7.00
C ALA A 488 -11.84 30.29 -5.84
N TYR A 489 -10.59 30.65 -6.12
CA TYR A 489 -9.68 31.18 -5.10
C TYR A 489 -10.18 32.49 -4.50
N ALA A 490 -10.76 33.37 -5.34
CA ALA A 490 -11.39 34.59 -4.84
C ALA A 490 -12.62 34.28 -3.96
N SER A 491 -13.46 33.30 -4.34
CA SER A 491 -14.61 32.90 -3.53
C SER A 491 -14.23 32.25 -2.19
N GLU A 492 -13.01 31.70 -2.10
CA GLU A 492 -12.43 31.11 -0.88
C GLU A 492 -11.66 32.13 -0.02
N GLY A 493 -11.70 33.42 -0.39
CA GLY A 493 -11.15 34.52 0.40
C GLY A 493 -9.72 34.97 0.03
N ALA A 494 -9.12 34.43 -1.04
CA ALA A 494 -7.80 34.86 -1.49
C ALA A 494 -7.85 36.21 -2.21
N ALA A 495 -6.77 37.01 -2.10
CA ALA A 495 -6.50 38.04 -3.10
C ALA A 495 -5.88 37.40 -4.34
N VAL A 496 -6.40 37.70 -5.52
CA VAL A 496 -5.99 37.03 -6.77
C VAL A 496 -5.26 37.99 -7.70
N VAL A 497 -4.17 37.53 -8.30
CA VAL A 497 -3.46 38.21 -9.38
C VAL A 497 -3.69 37.38 -10.64
N CYS A 498 -4.57 37.88 -11.50
CA CYS A 498 -4.87 37.29 -12.80
C CYS A 498 -3.76 37.68 -13.79
N ALA A 499 -3.04 36.69 -14.33
CA ALA A 499 -1.95 36.92 -15.28
C ALA A 499 -2.20 36.20 -16.61
N ASP A 500 -2.20 36.96 -17.70
CA ASP A 500 -2.36 36.42 -19.06
C ASP A 500 -1.82 37.42 -20.10
N LEU A 501 -1.77 37.04 -21.37
CA LEU A 501 -1.33 37.94 -22.46
C LEU A 501 -2.30 39.11 -22.68
N LYS A 502 -3.58 38.87 -22.40
CA LYS A 502 -4.68 39.82 -22.55
C LYS A 502 -5.83 39.45 -21.60
N PRO A 503 -6.67 40.40 -21.16
CA PRO A 503 -7.75 40.12 -20.20
C PRO A 503 -8.94 39.38 -20.82
N GLU A 504 -9.10 39.41 -22.15
CA GLU A 504 -10.18 38.73 -22.86
C GLU A 504 -9.97 37.20 -22.88
N ALA A 505 -11.06 36.46 -22.68
CA ALA A 505 -11.07 35.02 -22.87
C ALA A 505 -10.72 34.62 -24.32
N ARG A 506 -10.26 33.39 -24.50
CA ARG A 506 -10.02 32.81 -25.84
C ARG A 506 -11.34 32.67 -26.60
N ALA A 507 -11.34 33.01 -27.89
CA ALA A 507 -12.54 33.10 -28.72
C ALA A 507 -13.26 31.75 -28.87
N GLU A 508 -12.52 30.67 -28.75
CA GLU A 508 -12.99 29.28 -28.86
C GLU A 508 -13.88 28.88 -27.67
N VAL A 509 -13.91 29.65 -26.57
CA VAL A 509 -14.75 29.39 -25.39
C VAL A 509 -15.85 30.45 -25.31
N THR A 510 -16.90 30.29 -26.10
CA THR A 510 -18.00 31.26 -26.25
C THR A 510 -18.74 31.60 -24.96
N ALA A 511 -18.76 30.68 -23.98
CA ALA A 511 -19.42 30.90 -22.69
C ALA A 511 -18.67 31.83 -21.73
N GLU A 512 -17.38 32.08 -21.94
CA GLU A 512 -16.52 32.84 -21.00
C GLU A 512 -16.24 34.29 -21.44
N GLY A 513 -16.59 34.65 -22.68
CA GLY A 513 -16.20 35.92 -23.30
C GLY A 513 -17.00 37.17 -22.90
N ALA A 514 -18.01 37.06 -22.04
CA ALA A 514 -18.90 38.18 -21.70
C ALA A 514 -18.31 39.16 -20.66
N ILE A 515 -17.39 38.69 -19.81
CA ILE A 515 -16.78 39.48 -18.74
C ILE A 515 -15.37 38.95 -18.42
N HIS A 516 -14.41 39.85 -18.24
CA HIS A 516 -13.05 39.47 -17.86
C HIS A 516 -13.03 38.83 -16.47
N THR A 517 -12.10 37.90 -16.24
CA THR A 517 -12.03 37.15 -14.97
C THR A 517 -11.85 38.07 -13.76
N ASP A 518 -10.96 39.05 -13.87
CA ASP A 518 -10.72 40.08 -12.85
C ASP A 518 -11.93 40.99 -12.65
N GLU A 519 -12.69 41.30 -13.70
CA GLU A 519 -13.91 42.08 -13.56
C GLU A 519 -15.00 41.30 -12.83
N GLN A 520 -15.17 40.00 -13.14
CA GLN A 520 -16.10 39.13 -12.43
C GLN A 520 -15.75 39.04 -10.95
N ILE A 521 -14.48 38.79 -10.61
CA ILE A 521 -14.03 38.72 -9.21
C ILE A 521 -14.31 40.04 -8.47
N ARG A 522 -14.09 41.20 -9.09
CA ARG A 522 -14.44 42.49 -8.46
C ARG A 522 -15.94 42.65 -8.24
N ARG A 523 -16.77 42.24 -9.21
CA ARG A 523 -18.24 42.30 -9.08
C ARG A 523 -18.73 41.40 -7.95
N ASP A 524 -18.07 40.27 -7.75
CA ASP A 524 -18.36 39.33 -6.66
C ASP A 524 -17.74 39.76 -5.31
N GLY A 525 -17.14 40.96 -5.24
CA GLY A 525 -16.57 41.53 -4.01
C GLY A 525 -15.17 41.03 -3.65
N GLY A 526 -14.54 40.24 -4.51
CA GLY A 526 -13.19 39.73 -4.33
C GLY A 526 -12.10 40.77 -4.61
N ARG A 527 -10.90 40.53 -4.06
CA ARG A 527 -9.72 41.39 -4.27
C ARG A 527 -8.91 40.87 -5.43
N VAL A 528 -8.72 41.67 -6.48
CA VAL A 528 -8.05 41.21 -7.70
C VAL A 528 -7.38 42.33 -8.49
N ILE A 529 -6.27 41.98 -9.14
CA ILE A 529 -5.67 42.78 -10.22
C ILE A 529 -5.39 41.90 -11.44
N PHE A 530 -5.37 42.51 -12.63
CA PHE A 530 -4.89 41.88 -13.86
C PHE A 530 -3.49 42.39 -14.20
N VAL A 531 -2.59 41.48 -14.56
CA VAL A 531 -1.22 41.79 -14.98
C VAL A 531 -0.93 41.13 -16.33
N LYS A 532 -0.78 41.95 -17.36
CA LYS A 532 -0.34 41.46 -18.67
C LYS A 532 1.03 40.79 -18.56
N THR A 533 1.11 39.51 -18.88
CA THR A 533 2.31 38.70 -18.68
C THR A 533 2.49 37.72 -19.84
N ASP A 534 3.61 37.81 -20.55
CA ASP A 534 4.10 36.68 -21.36
C ASP A 534 4.96 35.77 -20.48
N VAL A 535 4.43 34.58 -20.15
CA VAL A 535 5.10 33.65 -19.23
C VAL A 535 6.39 33.03 -19.80
N SER A 536 6.65 33.16 -21.11
CA SER A 536 7.90 32.71 -21.74
C SER A 536 9.06 33.70 -21.53
N VAL A 537 8.74 34.92 -21.11
CA VAL A 537 9.65 36.05 -20.92
C VAL A 537 9.96 36.22 -19.43
N ALA A 538 11.22 35.98 -19.04
CA ALA A 538 11.64 36.00 -17.64
C ALA A 538 11.35 37.32 -16.92
N ARG A 539 11.48 38.46 -17.61
CA ARG A 539 11.24 39.79 -17.04
C ARG A 539 9.76 40.04 -16.76
N ASP A 540 8.87 39.51 -17.59
CA ASP A 540 7.43 39.65 -17.40
C ASP A 540 6.98 38.83 -16.18
N VAL A 541 7.50 37.62 -16.00
CA VAL A 541 7.21 36.78 -14.81
C VAL A 541 7.79 37.39 -13.53
N GLU A 542 8.98 37.97 -13.57
CA GLU A 542 9.54 38.72 -12.43
C GLU A 542 8.66 39.93 -12.07
N ASN A 543 8.26 40.72 -13.07
CA ASN A 543 7.37 41.86 -12.89
C ASN A 543 6.00 41.44 -12.33
N LEU A 544 5.48 40.27 -12.73
CA LEU A 544 4.23 39.72 -12.21
C LEU A 544 4.31 39.50 -10.69
N VAL A 545 5.38 38.85 -10.21
CA VAL A 545 5.61 38.64 -8.77
C VAL A 545 5.78 39.98 -8.05
N LEU A 546 6.55 40.92 -8.61
CA LEU A 546 6.72 42.25 -8.03
C LEU A 546 5.41 43.03 -7.94
N LYS A 547 4.52 42.91 -8.93
CA LYS A 547 3.20 43.54 -8.90
C LYS A 547 2.28 42.92 -7.83
N ALA A 548 2.32 41.60 -7.66
CA ALA A 548 1.59 40.93 -6.59
C ALA A 548 2.02 41.44 -5.20
N VAL A 549 3.34 41.55 -4.98
CA VAL A 549 3.90 42.08 -3.73
C VAL A 549 3.58 43.56 -3.55
N SER A 550 3.66 44.37 -4.60
CA SER A 550 3.34 45.79 -4.54
C SER A 550 1.89 46.05 -4.19
N GLU A 551 0.96 45.20 -4.65
CA GLU A 551 -0.47 45.38 -4.45
C GLU A 551 -0.96 44.77 -3.13
N PHE A 552 -0.51 43.55 -2.83
CA PHE A 552 -1.04 42.75 -1.72
C PHE A 552 0.00 42.41 -0.63
N GLY A 553 1.25 42.86 -0.80
CA GLY A 553 2.32 42.74 0.19
C GLY A 553 3.10 41.42 0.19
N ARG A 554 2.58 40.36 -0.45
CA ARG A 554 3.14 39.01 -0.38
C ARG A 554 2.69 38.13 -1.55
N VAL A 555 3.26 36.92 -1.64
CA VAL A 555 2.79 35.84 -2.54
C VAL A 555 2.75 34.55 -1.74
N ASP A 556 1.57 33.95 -1.60
CA ASP A 556 1.38 32.71 -0.84
C ASP A 556 1.14 31.52 -1.76
N ILE A 557 0.42 31.73 -2.85
CA ILE A 557 0.05 30.69 -3.79
C ILE A 557 0.51 31.09 -5.20
N LEU A 558 1.15 30.18 -5.92
CA LEU A 558 1.42 30.30 -7.35
C LEU A 558 0.79 29.13 -8.08
N VAL A 559 -0.08 29.43 -9.06
CA VAL A 559 -0.59 28.45 -10.01
C VAL A 559 0.05 28.69 -11.38
N ASN A 560 1.00 27.83 -11.73
CA ASN A 560 1.58 27.79 -13.07
C ASN A 560 0.62 27.02 -14.00
N ASN A 561 -0.42 27.71 -14.49
CA ASN A 561 -1.46 27.14 -15.34
C ASN A 561 -1.29 27.47 -16.83
N ALA A 562 -0.66 28.59 -17.19
CA ALA A 562 -0.49 28.96 -18.59
C ALA A 562 0.15 27.83 -19.41
N GLY A 563 -0.45 27.52 -20.56
CA GLY A 563 0.03 26.46 -21.44
C GLY A 563 -0.60 26.49 -22.83
N ILE A 564 0.08 25.82 -23.76
CA ILE A 564 -0.33 25.65 -25.15
C ILE A 564 -0.15 24.20 -25.59
N SER A 565 -0.96 23.75 -26.54
CA SER A 565 -0.73 22.56 -27.35
C SER A 565 -0.83 22.99 -28.80
N ILE A 566 0.32 23.21 -29.44
CA ILE A 566 0.35 23.65 -30.85
C ILE A 566 -0.07 22.49 -31.75
N GLU A 567 0.25 21.25 -31.34
CA GLU A 567 -0.17 20.04 -32.03
C GLU A 567 -1.70 19.95 -32.18
N ALA A 568 -2.47 20.47 -31.22
CA ALA A 568 -3.94 20.52 -31.30
C ALA A 568 -4.48 21.42 -32.45
N ASN A 569 -3.63 22.26 -33.05
CA ASN A 569 -4.01 23.22 -34.11
C ASN A 569 -3.50 22.81 -35.50
N ARG A 570 -2.96 21.60 -35.65
CA ARG A 570 -2.33 21.14 -36.90
C ARG A 570 -2.66 19.67 -37.17
N PRO A 571 -2.44 19.18 -38.41
CA PRO A 571 -2.59 17.76 -38.70
C PRO A 571 -1.69 16.88 -37.82
N PRO A 572 -2.11 15.64 -37.50
CA PRO A 572 -1.29 14.67 -36.79
C PRO A 572 0.08 14.48 -37.45
N ALA A 573 1.16 14.61 -36.67
CA ALA A 573 2.53 14.49 -37.17
C ALA A 573 3.40 13.71 -36.18
N GLY A 574 4.28 12.86 -36.71
CA GLY A 574 5.27 12.14 -35.90
C GLY A 574 6.39 13.04 -35.39
N VAL A 575 7.29 12.49 -34.57
CA VAL A 575 8.47 13.22 -34.07
C VAL A 575 9.35 13.77 -35.19
N HIS A 576 9.60 12.97 -36.23
CA HIS A 576 10.44 13.32 -37.37
C HIS A 576 9.84 14.37 -38.32
N GLU A 577 8.55 14.68 -38.15
CA GLU A 577 7.81 15.68 -38.94
C GLU A 577 7.46 16.92 -38.11
N THR A 578 7.74 16.90 -36.80
CA THR A 578 7.45 18.02 -35.91
C THR A 578 8.47 19.14 -36.15
N PRO A 579 8.05 20.34 -36.58
CA PRO A 579 8.96 21.46 -36.77
C PRO A 579 9.61 21.86 -35.44
N GLU A 580 10.89 22.20 -35.50
CA GLU A 580 11.67 22.65 -34.33
C GLU A 580 11.04 23.86 -33.65
N GLU A 581 10.49 24.81 -34.41
CA GLU A 581 9.76 25.97 -33.88
C GLU A 581 8.57 25.58 -32.99
N THR A 582 7.85 24.50 -33.34
CA THR A 582 6.77 23.98 -32.50
C THR A 582 7.32 23.47 -31.17
N TRP A 583 8.43 22.72 -31.22
CA TRP A 583 9.09 22.22 -30.02
C TRP A 583 9.55 23.36 -29.12
N ASP A 584 10.28 24.33 -29.66
CA ASP A 584 10.84 25.44 -28.92
C ASP A 584 9.75 26.31 -28.28
N THR A 585 8.70 26.62 -29.02
CA THR A 585 7.58 27.44 -28.52
C THR A 585 6.83 26.71 -27.41
N THR A 586 6.50 25.43 -27.61
CA THR A 586 5.82 24.63 -26.58
C THR A 586 6.68 24.49 -25.32
N MET A 587 7.98 24.23 -25.45
CA MET A 587 8.88 24.13 -24.30
C MET A 587 9.05 25.48 -23.58
N ALA A 588 9.13 26.59 -24.32
CA ALA A 588 9.21 27.93 -23.74
C ALA A 588 7.97 28.30 -22.93
N VAL A 589 6.78 27.94 -23.41
CA VAL A 589 5.50 28.31 -22.77
C VAL A 589 5.05 27.30 -21.72
N ASN A 590 5.32 26.00 -21.85
CA ASN A 590 4.83 24.99 -20.92
C ASN A 590 5.83 24.58 -19.85
N ALA A 591 7.14 24.56 -20.16
CA ALA A 591 8.16 24.05 -19.24
C ALA A 591 9.01 25.19 -18.64
N LYS A 592 9.59 26.04 -19.50
CA LYS A 592 10.42 27.18 -19.05
C LYS A 592 9.59 28.17 -18.22
N SER A 593 8.35 28.43 -18.60
CA SER A 593 7.45 29.32 -17.83
C SER A 593 7.23 28.84 -16.39
N VAL A 594 7.02 27.53 -16.18
CA VAL A 594 6.82 26.92 -14.86
C VAL A 594 8.09 27.05 -14.02
N PHE A 595 9.25 26.86 -14.63
CA PHE A 595 10.54 27.15 -14.00
C PHE A 595 10.65 28.62 -13.61
N LEU A 596 10.34 29.56 -14.51
CA LEU A 596 10.41 31.00 -14.24
C LEU A 596 9.44 31.41 -13.12
N GLY A 597 8.19 30.95 -13.18
CA GLY A 597 7.17 31.21 -12.17
C GLY A 597 7.63 30.72 -10.81
N SER A 598 8.05 29.45 -10.72
CA SER A 598 8.56 28.86 -9.48
C SER A 598 9.78 29.63 -8.97
N LYS A 599 10.76 29.93 -9.83
CA LYS A 599 11.98 30.67 -9.46
C LYS A 599 11.66 32.01 -8.78
N TYR A 600 10.82 32.84 -9.40
CA TYR A 600 10.55 34.18 -8.87
C TYR A 600 9.59 34.17 -7.68
N ALA A 601 8.57 33.31 -7.68
CA ALA A 601 7.67 33.18 -6.54
C ALA A 601 8.37 32.61 -5.31
N ILE A 602 9.21 31.57 -5.46
CA ILE A 602 9.98 31.01 -4.34
C ILE A 602 10.96 32.04 -3.78
N ALA A 603 11.68 32.76 -4.66
CA ALA A 603 12.57 33.83 -4.22
C ALA A 603 11.83 34.88 -3.38
N GLN A 604 10.55 35.14 -3.69
CA GLN A 604 9.71 36.02 -2.89
C GLN A 604 9.23 35.36 -1.58
N MET A 605 8.74 34.12 -1.63
CA MET A 605 8.27 33.35 -0.47
C MET A 605 9.37 33.17 0.60
N LEU A 606 10.63 33.06 0.19
CA LEU A 606 11.78 32.98 1.10
C LEU A 606 12.08 34.30 1.81
N ARG A 607 11.81 35.44 1.16
CA ARG A 607 12.08 36.79 1.71
C ARG A 607 10.95 37.33 2.58
N GLN A 608 9.72 36.84 2.40
CA GLN A 608 8.57 37.27 3.19
C GLN A 608 8.48 36.51 4.52
N GLU A 609 7.72 37.08 5.46
CA GLU A 609 7.41 36.43 6.72
C GLU A 609 6.56 35.17 6.50
N VAL A 610 6.79 34.15 7.35
CA VAL A 610 6.03 32.90 7.32
C VAL A 610 4.55 33.22 7.51
N HIS A 611 3.67 32.58 6.73
CA HIS A 611 2.23 32.76 6.89
C HIS A 611 1.77 32.31 8.30
N SER A 612 0.66 32.83 8.80
CA SER A 612 0.14 32.47 10.13
C SER A 612 -0.15 30.97 10.30
N SER A 613 -0.32 30.24 9.20
CA SER A 613 -0.48 28.78 9.20
C SER A 613 0.84 28.02 9.42
N GLY A 614 1.98 28.71 9.48
CA GLY A 614 3.31 28.08 9.65
C GLY A 614 3.91 27.53 8.36
N HIS A 615 3.28 27.77 7.21
CA HIS A 615 3.78 27.44 5.87
C HIS A 615 4.28 28.71 5.16
N ARG A 616 5.22 28.57 4.22
CA ARG A 616 5.75 29.72 3.45
C ARG A 616 5.08 29.92 2.10
N GLY A 617 4.55 28.85 1.51
CA GLY A 617 3.77 28.98 0.28
C GLY A 617 3.39 27.65 -0.36
N TRP A 618 2.52 27.74 -1.37
CA TRP A 618 2.01 26.63 -2.16
C TRP A 618 2.20 26.92 -3.65
N ILE A 619 2.84 26.00 -4.35
CA ILE A 619 3.06 26.06 -5.79
C ILE A 619 2.30 24.90 -6.41
N ILE A 620 1.40 25.23 -7.33
CA ILE A 620 0.60 24.27 -8.07
C ILE A 620 0.96 24.40 -9.54
N ASN A 621 1.55 23.35 -10.08
CA ASN A 621 1.91 23.28 -11.49
C ASN A 621 0.84 22.52 -12.27
N MET A 622 0.33 23.10 -13.35
CA MET A 622 -0.59 22.38 -14.23
C MET A 622 0.20 21.50 -15.20
N SER A 623 0.30 20.21 -14.88
CA SER A 623 0.82 19.19 -15.77
C SER A 623 -0.30 18.70 -16.71
N SER A 624 -0.40 17.40 -16.96
CA SER A 624 -1.43 16.72 -17.74
C SER A 624 -1.32 15.22 -17.49
N ILE A 625 -2.34 14.44 -17.85
CA ILE A 625 -2.19 12.99 -18.08
C ILE A 625 -0.99 12.68 -18.98
N PHE A 626 -0.67 13.54 -19.96
CA PHE A 626 0.51 13.36 -20.82
C PHE A 626 1.85 13.71 -20.15
N GLY A 627 1.81 14.20 -18.91
CA GLY A 627 2.99 14.26 -18.04
C GLY A 627 3.21 12.99 -17.22
N LEU A 628 2.30 12.02 -17.31
CA LEU A 628 2.36 10.70 -16.65
C LEU A 628 2.50 9.57 -17.67
N VAL A 629 1.77 9.65 -18.78
CA VAL A 629 1.73 8.65 -19.85
C VAL A 629 1.98 9.27 -21.22
N GLY A 630 2.31 8.45 -22.23
CA GLY A 630 2.45 8.93 -23.61
C GLY A 630 1.11 9.12 -24.32
N GLY A 631 1.09 9.96 -25.37
CA GLY A 631 -0.05 10.17 -26.25
C GLY A 631 0.37 10.22 -27.72
N ARG A 632 -0.54 9.86 -28.64
CA ARG A 632 -0.26 9.92 -30.08
C ARG A 632 -0.15 11.38 -30.52
N TYR A 633 0.83 11.69 -31.37
CA TYR A 633 0.97 12.98 -32.07
C TYR A 633 1.12 14.24 -31.18
N ASN A 634 1.46 14.08 -29.89
CA ASN A 634 1.61 15.17 -28.92
C ASN A 634 3.07 15.33 -28.45
N VAL A 635 4.02 15.36 -29.40
CA VAL A 635 5.45 15.20 -29.12
C VAL A 635 6.00 16.27 -28.16
N SER A 636 5.86 17.55 -28.51
CA SER A 636 6.37 18.65 -27.71
C SER A 636 5.50 18.89 -26.47
N TYR A 637 4.18 18.71 -26.60
CA TYR A 637 3.26 18.85 -25.48
C TYR A 637 3.53 17.84 -24.37
N ALA A 638 3.58 16.53 -24.69
CA ALA A 638 3.84 15.48 -23.71
C ALA A 638 5.22 15.63 -23.06
N ALA A 639 6.27 15.90 -23.86
CA ALA A 639 7.60 16.16 -23.32
C ALA A 639 7.62 17.35 -22.35
N SER A 640 6.93 18.44 -22.70
CA SER A 640 6.84 19.61 -21.83
C SER A 640 6.10 19.32 -20.52
N LYS A 641 5.01 18.54 -20.55
CA LYS A 641 4.24 18.19 -19.35
C LYS A 641 4.98 17.19 -18.47
N ALA A 642 5.74 16.25 -19.04
CA ALA A 642 6.64 15.39 -18.29
C ALA A 642 7.74 16.19 -17.57
N ALA A 643 8.30 17.22 -18.24
CA ALA A 643 9.26 18.13 -17.61
C ALA A 643 8.64 18.88 -16.42
N VAL A 644 7.38 19.32 -16.53
CA VAL A 644 6.64 19.94 -15.41
C VAL A 644 6.44 18.98 -14.24
N SER A 645 6.01 17.75 -14.51
CA SER A 645 5.84 16.71 -13.48
C SER A 645 7.14 16.47 -12.71
N ASN A 646 8.28 16.39 -13.40
CA ASN A 646 9.56 16.14 -12.75
C ASN A 646 10.11 17.39 -12.03
N LEU A 647 9.96 18.57 -12.62
CA LEU A 647 10.34 19.84 -11.98
C LEU A 647 9.59 20.05 -10.66
N THR A 648 8.32 19.65 -10.59
CA THR A 648 7.50 19.73 -9.38
C THR A 648 8.14 18.94 -8.23
N LYS A 649 8.59 17.71 -8.49
CA LYS A 649 9.28 16.87 -7.51
C LYS A 649 10.60 17.50 -7.06
N GLN A 650 11.36 18.07 -7.99
CA GLN A 650 12.62 18.75 -7.68
C GLN A 650 12.39 19.95 -6.74
N VAL A 651 11.44 20.83 -7.08
CA VAL A 651 11.10 21.99 -6.25
C VAL A 651 10.60 21.56 -4.86
N ALA A 652 9.77 20.52 -4.79
CA ALA A 652 9.27 20.00 -3.51
C ALA A 652 10.42 19.58 -2.58
N MET A 653 11.42 18.87 -3.11
CA MET A 653 12.57 18.43 -2.32
C MET A 653 13.47 19.59 -1.90
N ASP A 654 13.77 20.50 -2.83
CA ASP A 654 14.72 21.61 -2.59
C ASP A 654 14.22 22.62 -1.56
N TYR A 655 12.89 22.76 -1.38
CA TYR A 655 12.30 23.77 -0.50
C TYR A 655 11.44 23.20 0.64
N ALA A 656 11.54 21.89 0.91
CA ALA A 656 10.82 21.23 2.00
C ALA A 656 11.15 21.82 3.38
N GLU A 657 12.44 22.11 3.65
CA GLU A 657 12.88 22.71 4.92
C GLU A 657 12.27 24.10 5.18
N HIS A 658 11.89 24.79 4.10
CA HIS A 658 11.26 26.10 4.14
C HIS A 658 9.73 26.02 4.23
N ARG A 659 9.14 24.81 4.21
CA ARG A 659 7.69 24.60 4.12
C ARG A 659 7.06 25.33 2.93
N ILE A 660 7.72 25.25 1.77
CA ILE A 660 7.15 25.63 0.48
C ILE A 660 6.71 24.34 -0.22
N HIS A 661 5.41 24.20 -0.40
CA HIS A 661 4.81 23.02 -1.01
C HIS A 661 4.84 23.18 -2.53
N CYS A 662 5.20 22.12 -3.26
CA CYS A 662 5.11 22.12 -4.72
C CYS A 662 4.46 20.83 -5.19
N ASN A 663 3.26 20.94 -5.76
CA ASN A 663 2.49 19.83 -6.27
C ASN A 663 2.05 20.11 -7.71
N ALA A 664 1.73 19.06 -8.45
CA ALA A 664 1.19 19.16 -9.80
C ALA A 664 -0.21 18.57 -9.85
N ILE A 665 -1.09 19.21 -10.59
CA ILE A 665 -2.36 18.63 -11.02
C ILE A 665 -2.16 18.11 -12.44
N CYS A 666 -2.62 16.89 -12.71
CA CYS A 666 -2.54 16.23 -14.01
C CYS A 666 -3.95 16.03 -14.56
N PRO A 667 -4.56 17.06 -15.20
CA PRO A 667 -5.88 16.92 -15.77
C PRO A 667 -5.92 15.90 -16.91
N GLY A 668 -7.03 15.18 -16.99
CA GLY A 668 -7.45 14.48 -18.20
C GLY A 668 -7.89 15.44 -19.30
N TYR A 669 -8.65 14.96 -20.29
CA TYR A 669 -9.28 15.87 -21.23
C TYR A 669 -10.35 16.69 -20.49
N THR A 670 -10.30 18.01 -20.64
CA THR A 670 -11.21 18.96 -19.98
C THR A 670 -11.73 19.98 -20.98
N ARG A 671 -13.03 20.28 -20.95
CA ARG A 671 -13.71 21.23 -21.86
C ARG A 671 -13.13 22.65 -21.74
N THR A 672 -12.12 22.90 -22.56
CA THR A 672 -11.33 24.14 -22.65
C THR A 672 -11.03 24.44 -24.11
N ALA A 673 -10.44 25.61 -24.41
CA ALA A 673 -10.00 25.95 -25.77
C ALA A 673 -9.03 24.90 -26.35
N ILE A 674 -8.11 24.35 -25.54
CA ILE A 674 -7.17 23.32 -26.00
C ILE A 674 -7.95 22.07 -26.43
N PHE A 675 -8.93 21.63 -25.64
CA PHE A 675 -9.76 20.49 -25.98
C PHE A 675 -10.60 20.71 -27.25
N ALA A 676 -11.19 21.90 -27.41
CA ALA A 676 -11.96 22.24 -28.60
C ALA A 676 -11.12 22.09 -29.89
N ASN A 677 -9.86 22.51 -29.85
CA ASN A 677 -8.95 22.36 -30.98
C ASN A 677 -8.54 20.90 -31.19
N THR A 678 -8.31 20.14 -30.11
CA THR A 678 -7.99 18.71 -30.19
C THR A 678 -9.08 17.91 -30.89
N ILE A 679 -10.36 18.10 -30.53
CA ILE A 679 -11.47 17.36 -31.17
C ILE A 679 -11.74 17.81 -32.61
N GLN A 680 -11.25 18.98 -33.00
CA GLN A 680 -11.39 19.48 -34.36
C GLN A 680 -10.31 18.91 -35.29
N ASN A 681 -9.09 18.70 -34.79
CA ASN A 681 -7.93 18.48 -35.65
C ASN A 681 -7.15 17.18 -35.37
N LEU A 682 -7.28 16.57 -34.19
CA LEU A 682 -6.43 15.45 -33.76
C LEU A 682 -7.18 14.14 -33.49
N ASP A 683 -8.19 14.18 -32.63
CA ASP A 683 -8.83 12.98 -32.09
C ASP A 683 -10.36 13.05 -32.26
N ASP A 684 -11.01 11.89 -32.47
CA ASP A 684 -12.47 11.81 -32.47
C ASP A 684 -13.03 11.99 -31.05
N VAL A 685 -14.07 12.81 -30.91
CA VAL A 685 -14.65 13.12 -29.60
C VAL A 685 -15.20 11.88 -28.87
N ASN A 686 -15.73 10.89 -29.59
CA ASN A 686 -16.26 9.67 -28.97
C ASN A 686 -15.14 8.78 -28.45
N ASP A 687 -14.01 8.72 -29.16
CA ASP A 687 -12.83 7.99 -28.71
C ASP A 687 -12.26 8.63 -27.44
N ILE A 688 -12.13 9.97 -27.39
CA ILE A 688 -11.71 10.65 -26.16
C ILE A 688 -12.66 10.34 -24.99
N GLN A 689 -13.97 10.41 -25.21
CA GLN A 689 -14.96 10.12 -24.17
C GLN A 689 -14.85 8.67 -23.66
N ALA A 690 -14.62 7.71 -24.55
CA ALA A 690 -14.50 6.29 -24.21
C ALA A 690 -13.23 5.97 -23.40
N ARG A 691 -12.18 6.80 -23.51
CA ARG A 691 -10.94 6.65 -22.74
C ARG A 691 -11.06 7.15 -21.29
N HIS A 692 -12.16 7.79 -20.91
CA HIS A 692 -12.42 8.22 -19.53
C HIS A 692 -13.44 7.28 -18.86
N PRO A 693 -13.03 6.44 -17.88
CA PRO A 693 -13.94 5.54 -17.16
C PRO A 693 -15.21 6.21 -16.59
N PHE A 694 -15.14 7.49 -16.21
CA PHE A 694 -16.31 8.26 -15.75
C PHE A 694 -17.26 8.71 -16.87
N GLY A 695 -17.09 8.20 -18.09
CA GLY A 695 -18.05 8.31 -19.18
C GLY A 695 -18.08 9.69 -19.85
N GLY A 696 -17.01 10.48 -19.73
CA GLY A 696 -16.97 11.78 -20.36
C GLY A 696 -15.73 12.61 -20.05
N VAL A 697 -15.57 13.66 -20.84
CA VAL A 697 -14.55 14.70 -20.69
C VAL A 697 -14.90 15.57 -19.49
N GLY A 698 -13.91 15.87 -18.66
CA GLY A 698 -14.10 16.74 -17.49
C GLY A 698 -14.47 18.17 -17.85
N THR A 699 -14.87 18.92 -16.84
CA THR A 699 -15.14 20.35 -16.85
C THR A 699 -14.10 21.10 -16.02
N PRO A 700 -13.89 22.41 -16.24
CA PRO A 700 -12.98 23.18 -15.39
C PRO A 700 -13.30 23.07 -13.89
N GLN A 701 -14.58 22.91 -13.53
CA GLN A 701 -15.04 22.75 -12.15
C GLN A 701 -14.49 21.47 -11.49
N ASP A 702 -14.27 20.40 -12.26
CA ASP A 702 -13.70 19.15 -11.73
C ASP A 702 -12.24 19.33 -11.25
N ILE A 703 -11.54 20.35 -11.78
CA ILE A 703 -10.15 20.67 -11.41
C ILE A 703 -10.07 21.60 -10.19
N VAL A 704 -11.08 22.47 -10.02
CA VAL A 704 -11.09 23.52 -8.99
C VAL A 704 -10.94 22.96 -7.58
N GLY A 705 -11.64 21.87 -7.25
CA GLY A 705 -11.57 21.26 -5.92
C GLY A 705 -10.16 20.83 -5.53
N ALA A 706 -9.44 20.19 -6.47
CA ALA A 706 -8.04 19.81 -6.27
C ALA A 706 -7.11 21.04 -6.14
N ALA A 707 -7.36 22.09 -6.92
CA ALA A 707 -6.58 23.33 -6.84
C ALA A 707 -6.77 24.03 -5.49
N ILE A 708 -7.99 24.10 -4.95
CA ILE A 708 -8.22 24.70 -3.62
C ILE A 708 -7.55 23.84 -2.54
N PHE A 709 -7.76 22.53 -2.58
CA PHE A 709 -7.19 21.60 -1.61
C PHE A 709 -5.66 21.72 -1.54
N LEU A 710 -4.97 21.65 -2.68
CA LEU A 710 -3.51 21.72 -2.72
C LEU A 710 -2.94 23.10 -2.33
N ALA A 711 -3.77 24.14 -2.27
CA ALA A 711 -3.41 25.48 -1.80
C ALA A 711 -3.85 25.77 -0.35
N SER A 712 -4.67 24.91 0.25
CA SER A 712 -5.15 25.07 1.62
C SER A 712 -4.22 24.40 2.63
N ASP A 713 -4.43 24.70 3.91
CA ASP A 713 -3.63 24.14 4.99
C ASP A 713 -3.92 22.63 5.18
N GLU A 714 -5.02 22.12 4.62
CA GLU A 714 -5.35 20.68 4.59
C GLU A 714 -4.33 19.86 3.78
N ALA A 715 -3.65 20.47 2.81
CA ALA A 715 -2.54 19.86 2.09
C ALA A 715 -1.17 20.07 2.78
N GLY A 716 -1.16 20.46 4.06
CA GLY A 716 0.04 20.80 4.82
C GLY A 716 1.08 19.67 4.96
N TRP A 717 0.71 18.42 4.65
CA TRP A 717 1.63 17.28 4.62
C TRP A 717 1.85 16.70 3.21
N ILE A 718 1.39 17.40 2.16
CA ILE A 718 1.46 16.96 0.77
C ILE A 718 2.44 17.86 0.00
N THR A 719 3.50 17.27 -0.54
CA THR A 719 4.43 17.95 -1.47
C THR A 719 5.04 16.93 -2.44
N GLY A 720 5.34 17.35 -3.67
CA GLY A 720 5.99 16.53 -4.70
C GLY A 720 5.07 15.59 -5.47
N ILE A 721 3.76 15.62 -5.25
CA ILE A 721 2.84 14.72 -5.96
C ILE A 721 2.50 15.23 -7.35
N CYS A 722 2.19 14.30 -8.25
CA CYS A 722 1.52 14.57 -9.53
C CYS A 722 0.12 13.96 -9.44
N LEU A 723 -0.87 14.75 -9.03
CA LEU A 723 -2.23 14.31 -8.74
C LEU A 723 -3.05 14.17 -10.04
N PRO A 724 -3.46 12.96 -10.46
CA PRO A 724 -4.37 12.79 -11.58
C PRO A 724 -5.76 13.30 -11.23
N VAL A 725 -6.33 14.13 -12.10
CA VAL A 725 -7.74 14.56 -12.04
C VAL A 725 -8.32 14.35 -13.44
N ASP A 726 -8.57 13.09 -13.77
CA ASP A 726 -8.68 12.64 -15.15
C ASP A 726 -9.82 11.65 -15.40
N GLY A 727 -10.76 11.50 -14.45
CA GLY A 727 -11.89 10.58 -14.58
C GLY A 727 -11.48 9.11 -14.74
N GLY A 728 -10.28 8.73 -14.26
CA GLY A 728 -9.74 7.37 -14.31
C GLY A 728 -8.88 7.06 -15.55
N TYR A 729 -8.59 8.05 -16.39
CA TYR A 729 -7.85 7.84 -17.66
C TYR A 729 -6.50 7.15 -17.45
N THR A 730 -5.77 7.50 -16.41
CA THR A 730 -4.43 6.94 -16.14
C THR A 730 -4.43 5.70 -15.24
N ALA A 731 -5.60 5.26 -14.76
CA ALA A 731 -5.71 4.08 -13.90
C ALA A 731 -5.82 2.75 -14.67
N GLN A 732 -6.02 2.81 -15.99
CA GLN A 732 -6.29 1.66 -16.87
C GLN A 732 -5.04 1.04 -17.50
#